data_AF-A0A8X7S6F6-F1
#
_entry.id   AF-A0A8X7S6F6-F1
#
_cell.length_a   1.000
_cell.length_b   1.000
_cell.length_c   1.000
_cell.angle_alpha   90.00
_cell.angle_beta   90.00
_cell.angle_gamma   90.00
#
_symmetry.space_group_name_H-M   'P 1'
#
loop_
_entity.id
_entity.type
_entity.pdbx_description
1 polymer ?
#
loop_
_entity_poly.entity_id
_entity_poly.type
_entity_poly.pdbx_seq_one_letter_code
_entity_poly.pdbx_strand_id
1 'polypeptide(L)'
;MVLKLKSDDGPHVYNHTLTLTLVEYASAVYVSDLTELFNWTCERCNGLTKGFEVIEIIFDVEHCLQAYVGVAKDLNAIIIAFRGTQEHSIQNWVSDLFWKQLDLNYPDMPDAMVHHGFYSAYHNTTLRPAVLGAVQRAKKSYGENINIIVTGHSMGGAMAAFCGLDLVVNEGEENVQVMTFGQPRVGNAAFASYYSLLVPNTFRITHEHDMVPHLPPYYNIFPQKTYHHFPTEVWVRDLGYSNVVLASVEKVCDNTGEDPTCSRSVVGNSILDHLKYFGIDLKCATWRQCTIVMSPEMDRFSRKDSKGFDSLCFSILSFVWLDMEQKKWVFLLAIFACLLFFSRGRVAVLKWKTDDDSPVYNHTLALTLVEYTSAVYMSDLTELFTWTCERCNGLTKGFQVIEIIVDIEHCLQGYVGVAKDLNAIVIAFRGTQEHSIQNWVSDLFWKQLDLNYPDMPDAMVHHGFYSAYHNTTVRPAVLDAVKRAKKFYGENIKIMVTGHSMGGAMAAFCGLDLVVNEGYENVQVMTFGQPRIGNAAFASYYSLLVPNTFRITHDRDIVPHLPPYFYLFPQKTYHHFPTEVWVRDLSVLKIVRFGIEKVCDNTGEDPTCCRSVMGSSISDHLTYFGVELMCETWRQCSIVMGHEVESYSRKDSKGNIFLSRTDPSPEVTEMKTISTTGVSSI
;
A
#
# COMPACT_ATOMS: atom_id res chain seq x y z
N MET A 1 33.21 -0.24 -1.65
CA MET A 1 33.71 1.07 -1.18
C MET A 1 33.88 0.99 0.34
N VAL A 2 35.03 1.36 0.91
CA VAL A 2 35.21 1.32 2.39
C VAL A 2 34.59 2.60 2.96
N LEU A 3 33.45 2.48 3.64
CA LEU A 3 32.80 3.60 4.35
C LEU A 3 33.80 4.16 5.37
N LYS A 4 34.34 5.35 5.11
CA LYS A 4 35.18 6.07 6.08
C LYS A 4 34.26 6.76 7.08
N LEU A 5 34.27 6.29 8.32
CA LEU A 5 33.60 6.94 9.43
C LEU A 5 34.33 8.24 9.78
N LYS A 6 33.60 9.36 9.87
CA LYS A 6 34.16 10.64 10.33
C LYS A 6 34.58 10.55 11.79
N SER A 7 35.63 11.29 12.16
CA SER A 7 35.97 11.54 13.56
C SER A 7 34.92 12.46 14.19
N ASP A 8 34.57 12.18 15.44
CA ASP A 8 33.57 12.91 16.22
C ASP A 8 34.08 14.33 16.57
N ASP A 9 33.60 15.35 15.83
CA ASP A 9 33.95 16.77 16.02
C ASP A 9 33.11 17.47 17.12
N GLY A 10 32.37 16.70 17.93
CA GLY A 10 31.49 17.20 18.99
C GLY A 10 30.06 17.51 18.50
N PRO A 11 29.12 17.84 19.40
CA PRO A 11 27.72 18.01 19.06
C PRO A 11 27.48 19.25 18.17
N HIS A 12 26.90 19.04 16.99
CA HIS A 12 26.45 20.14 16.12
C HIS A 12 25.32 20.91 16.79
N VAL A 13 25.46 22.25 16.88
CA VAL A 13 24.52 23.11 17.61
C VAL A 13 23.53 23.76 16.65
N TYR A 14 22.24 23.64 16.95
CA TYR A 14 21.17 24.31 16.23
C TYR A 14 21.33 25.84 16.27
N ASN A 15 21.09 26.51 15.14
CA ASN A 15 21.21 27.97 15.02
C ASN A 15 19.93 28.57 14.41
N HIS A 16 19.12 29.21 15.26
CA HIS A 16 17.87 29.88 14.89
C HIS A 16 18.04 30.91 13.76
N THR A 17 19.06 31.77 13.81
CA THR A 17 19.29 32.80 12.78
C THR A 17 19.57 32.17 11.43
N LEU A 18 20.38 31.10 11.41
CA LEU A 18 20.64 30.35 10.18
C LEU A 18 19.34 29.70 9.65
N THR A 19 18.49 29.18 10.53
CA THR A 19 17.19 28.62 10.14
C THR A 19 16.27 29.65 9.49
N LEU A 20 16.18 30.87 10.03
CA LEU A 20 15.42 31.97 9.42
C LEU A 20 15.97 32.34 8.02
N THR A 21 17.29 32.33 7.84
CA THR A 21 17.89 32.56 6.52
C THR A 21 17.61 31.41 5.54
N LEU A 22 17.72 30.15 6.00
CA LEU A 22 17.55 28.97 5.13
C LEU A 22 16.09 28.75 4.72
N VAL A 23 15.10 29.14 5.54
CA VAL A 23 13.70 29.08 5.11
C VAL A 23 13.40 30.09 3.99
N GLU A 24 14.05 31.25 3.97
CA GLU A 24 13.95 32.20 2.85
C GLU A 24 14.54 31.60 1.56
N TYR A 25 15.71 30.96 1.63
CA TYR A 25 16.29 30.22 0.50
C TYR A 25 15.37 29.09 0.02
N ALA A 26 14.85 28.26 0.94
CA ALA A 26 13.90 27.21 0.62
C ALA A 26 12.58 27.74 0.03
N SER A 27 12.21 28.99 0.33
CA SER A 27 11.05 29.67 -0.22
C SER A 27 11.31 30.26 -1.61
N ALA A 28 12.51 30.77 -1.88
CA ALA A 28 12.89 31.39 -3.16
C ALA A 28 12.82 30.41 -4.35
N VAL A 29 13.08 29.11 -4.12
CA VAL A 29 13.02 28.09 -5.19
C VAL A 29 11.60 27.85 -5.75
N TYR A 30 10.56 28.41 -5.12
CA TYR A 30 9.18 28.39 -5.61
C TYR A 30 8.83 29.56 -6.54
N VAL A 31 9.78 30.46 -6.81
CA VAL A 31 9.60 31.56 -7.78
C VAL A 31 9.61 31.01 -9.20
N SER A 32 8.60 31.40 -9.98
CA SER A 32 8.38 30.93 -11.35
C SER A 32 9.08 31.80 -12.42
N ASP A 33 9.37 33.06 -12.11
CA ASP A 33 10.22 33.91 -12.95
C ASP A 33 11.68 33.58 -12.69
N LEU A 34 12.26 32.81 -13.61
CA LEU A 34 13.65 32.40 -13.49
C LEU A 34 14.62 33.57 -13.68
N THR A 35 14.19 34.67 -14.30
CA THR A 35 15.01 35.86 -14.54
C THR A 35 15.20 36.62 -13.25
N GLU A 36 14.09 36.85 -12.53
CA GLU A 36 14.15 37.47 -11.21
C GLU A 36 14.91 36.61 -10.20
N LEU A 37 14.71 35.28 -10.26
CA LEU A 37 15.43 34.34 -9.41
C LEU A 37 16.94 34.33 -9.72
N PHE A 38 17.33 34.26 -10.99
CA PHE A 38 18.75 34.24 -11.38
C PHE A 38 19.49 35.53 -10.99
N ASN A 39 18.83 36.68 -11.16
CA ASN A 39 19.38 37.97 -10.76
C ASN A 39 19.24 38.25 -9.26
N TRP A 40 18.60 37.36 -8.50
CA TRP A 40 18.28 37.52 -7.08
C TRP A 40 17.53 38.83 -6.76
N THR A 41 16.52 39.13 -7.57
CA THR A 41 15.69 40.35 -7.50
C THR A 41 14.21 40.07 -7.22
N CYS A 42 13.84 38.80 -7.06
CA CYS A 42 12.49 38.37 -6.78
C CYS A 42 11.97 38.92 -5.43
N GLU A 43 10.65 38.96 -5.23
CA GLU A 43 10.03 39.41 -3.97
C GLU A 43 10.59 38.68 -2.72
N ARG A 44 10.96 37.40 -2.90
CA ARG A 44 11.52 36.52 -1.86
C ARG A 44 13.05 36.56 -1.76
N CYS A 45 13.72 37.29 -2.65
CA CYS A 45 15.18 37.35 -2.82
C CYS A 45 15.77 38.60 -2.15
N ASN A 46 15.33 38.92 -0.94
CA ASN A 46 15.72 40.13 -0.21
C ASN A 46 15.98 39.80 1.27
N GLY A 47 16.12 40.81 2.13
CA GLY A 47 16.23 40.58 3.58
C GLY A 47 17.50 39.82 3.96
N LEU A 48 17.34 38.65 4.59
CA LEU A 48 18.45 37.83 5.08
C LEU A 48 19.24 37.14 3.96
N THR A 49 18.65 37.01 2.77
CA THR A 49 19.30 36.40 1.60
C THR A 49 19.92 37.42 0.65
N LYS A 50 19.98 38.69 1.04
CA LYS A 50 20.47 39.76 0.16
C LYS A 50 21.94 39.57 -0.22
N GLY A 51 22.23 39.65 -1.52
CA GLY A 51 23.59 39.54 -2.04
C GLY A 51 24.02 38.11 -2.38
N PHE A 52 23.07 37.17 -2.37
CA PHE A 52 23.28 35.83 -2.90
C PHE A 52 23.59 35.85 -4.39
N GLU A 53 24.55 35.04 -4.80
CA GLU A 53 24.97 34.93 -6.19
C GLU A 53 24.59 33.56 -6.75
N VAL A 54 23.62 33.53 -7.66
CA VAL A 54 23.18 32.29 -8.31
C VAL A 54 24.22 31.83 -9.33
N ILE A 55 24.68 30.58 -9.19
CA ILE A 55 25.61 29.95 -10.13
C ILE A 55 24.84 29.20 -11.22
N GLU A 56 23.78 28.47 -10.84
CA GLU A 56 22.95 27.74 -11.78
C GLU A 56 21.54 27.54 -11.22
N ILE A 57 20.53 27.69 -12.10
CA ILE A 57 19.16 27.23 -11.84
C ILE A 57 18.93 26.02 -12.72
N ILE A 58 18.40 24.96 -12.12
CA ILE A 58 18.25 23.65 -12.72
C ILE A 58 16.77 23.30 -12.71
N PHE A 59 16.27 22.90 -13.87
CA PHE A 59 14.87 22.53 -14.04
C PHE A 59 14.73 21.26 -14.88
N ASP A 60 14.10 20.24 -14.30
CA ASP A 60 13.72 19.01 -14.99
C ASP A 60 12.27 19.14 -15.44
N VAL A 61 12.07 19.30 -16.76
CA VAL A 61 10.74 19.56 -17.33
C VAL A 61 9.85 18.32 -17.25
N GLU A 62 10.42 17.14 -17.50
CA GLU A 62 9.67 15.87 -17.55
C GLU A 62 9.05 15.55 -16.19
N HIS A 63 9.82 15.75 -15.11
CA HIS A 63 9.39 15.44 -13.75
C HIS A 63 8.92 16.69 -12.98
N CYS A 64 8.95 17.86 -13.62
CA CYS A 64 8.66 19.17 -13.03
C CYS A 64 9.39 19.39 -11.69
N LEU A 65 10.70 19.14 -11.68
CA LEU A 65 11.56 19.36 -10.52
C LEU A 65 12.41 20.62 -10.73
N GLN A 66 12.77 21.29 -9.64
CA GLN A 66 13.56 22.52 -9.69
C GLN A 66 14.53 22.59 -8.53
N ALA A 67 15.74 23.06 -8.81
CA ALA A 67 16.73 23.41 -7.81
C ALA A 67 17.54 24.62 -8.26
N TYR A 68 18.27 25.24 -7.34
CA TYR A 68 19.34 26.16 -7.70
C TYR A 68 20.56 25.92 -6.82
N VAL A 69 21.71 26.34 -7.33
CA VAL A 69 22.98 26.39 -6.62
C VAL A 69 23.52 27.81 -6.70
N GLY A 70 23.96 28.36 -5.57
CA GLY A 70 24.57 29.69 -5.52
C GLY A 70 25.44 29.88 -4.29
N VAL A 71 26.03 31.07 -4.15
CA VAL A 71 26.99 31.39 -3.08
C VAL A 71 26.47 32.51 -2.19
N ALA A 72 26.37 32.22 -0.90
CA ALA A 72 26.10 33.18 0.16
C ALA A 72 27.43 33.67 0.76
N LYS A 73 27.85 34.88 0.39
CA LYS A 73 29.16 35.45 0.77
C LYS A 73 29.28 35.74 2.27
N ASP A 74 28.17 36.14 2.88
CA ASP A 74 28.03 36.39 4.32
C ASP A 74 28.15 35.12 5.16
N LEU A 75 27.62 34.00 4.66
CA LEU A 75 27.73 32.68 5.29
C LEU A 75 29.02 31.93 4.91
N ASN A 76 29.75 32.44 3.90
CA ASN A 76 30.86 31.73 3.24
C ASN A 76 30.46 30.28 2.88
N ALA A 77 29.32 30.15 2.19
CA ALA A 77 28.72 28.85 1.90
C ALA A 77 28.12 28.80 0.49
N ILE A 78 28.21 27.63 -0.14
CA ILE A 78 27.40 27.23 -1.29
C ILE A 78 26.04 26.80 -0.75
N ILE A 79 24.97 27.41 -1.24
CA ILE A 79 23.60 27.04 -0.92
C ILE A 79 23.00 26.26 -2.08
N ILE A 80 22.43 25.08 -1.76
CA ILE A 80 21.68 24.24 -2.69
C ILE A 80 20.25 24.19 -2.18
N ALA A 81 19.28 24.62 -2.98
CA ALA A 81 17.87 24.59 -2.59
C ALA A 81 17.03 23.77 -3.58
N PHE A 82 16.19 22.88 -3.04
CA PHE A 82 15.30 22.02 -3.82
C PHE A 82 13.82 22.39 -3.61
N ARG A 83 13.09 22.47 -4.72
CA ARG A 83 11.64 22.71 -4.71
C ARG A 83 10.88 21.45 -4.34
N GLY A 84 9.85 21.61 -3.51
CA GLY A 84 8.85 20.58 -3.23
C GLY A 84 7.66 20.60 -4.19
N THR A 85 6.58 19.93 -3.78
CA THR A 85 5.35 19.78 -4.57
C THR A 85 4.54 21.09 -4.58
N GLN A 86 3.88 21.39 -5.71
CA GLN A 86 2.99 22.56 -5.82
C GLN A 86 1.70 22.35 -5.00
N GLU A 87 1.18 23.42 -4.39
CA GLU A 87 0.02 23.41 -3.46
C GLU A 87 -1.17 22.56 -3.93
N HIS A 88 -1.65 22.76 -5.17
CA HIS A 88 -2.80 22.01 -5.71
C HIS A 88 -2.54 20.51 -5.91
N SER A 89 -1.28 20.10 -6.00
CA SER A 89 -0.87 18.71 -6.11
C SER A 89 -0.50 18.08 -4.77
N ILE A 90 -0.35 18.87 -3.70
CA ILE A 90 0.06 18.35 -2.38
C ILE A 90 -0.92 17.30 -1.89
N GLN A 91 -2.23 17.50 -2.03
CA GLN A 91 -3.21 16.48 -1.59
C GLN A 91 -3.07 15.16 -2.34
N ASN A 92 -2.90 15.22 -3.66
CA ASN A 92 -2.69 14.04 -4.49
C ASN A 92 -1.37 13.37 -4.14
N TRP A 93 -0.31 14.15 -3.97
CA TRP A 93 1.02 13.65 -3.66
C TRP A 93 1.12 13.07 -2.25
N VAL A 94 0.55 13.72 -1.24
CA VAL A 94 0.41 13.22 0.14
C VAL A 94 -0.36 11.92 0.12
N SER A 95 -1.46 11.87 -0.64
CA SER A 95 -2.20 10.64 -0.84
C SER A 95 -1.32 9.57 -1.50
N ASP A 96 -0.58 9.88 -2.56
CA ASP A 96 0.27 8.91 -3.23
C ASP A 96 1.41 8.41 -2.33
N LEU A 97 2.04 9.29 -1.54
CA LEU A 97 3.05 8.95 -0.53
C LEU A 97 2.47 8.04 0.56
N PHE A 98 1.20 8.24 0.89
CA PHE A 98 0.49 7.40 1.85
C PHE A 98 0.23 5.99 1.31
N TRP A 99 -0.15 5.87 0.02
CA TRP A 99 -0.62 4.60 -0.57
C TRP A 99 0.45 3.80 -1.33
N LYS A 100 1.40 4.47 -2.00
CA LYS A 100 2.41 3.83 -2.85
C LYS A 100 3.79 3.83 -2.19
N GLN A 101 3.98 2.91 -1.24
CA GLN A 101 5.32 2.63 -0.68
C GLN A 101 6.00 1.57 -1.52
N LEU A 102 6.67 2.01 -2.59
CA LEU A 102 7.62 1.17 -3.31
C LEU A 102 9.00 1.50 -2.76
N ASP A 103 9.61 0.55 -2.05
CA ASP A 103 10.89 0.75 -1.40
C ASP A 103 12.01 0.15 -2.26
N LEU A 104 13.14 0.84 -2.33
CA LEU A 104 14.36 0.40 -3.00
C LEU A 104 15.46 0.16 -1.98
N ASN A 105 16.31 -0.85 -2.21
CA ASN A 105 17.54 -1.01 -1.45
C ASN A 105 18.52 0.10 -1.83
N TYR A 106 19.05 0.80 -0.83
CA TYR A 106 20.07 1.81 -1.04
C TYR A 106 21.41 1.15 -1.38
N PRO A 107 22.13 1.60 -2.43
CA PRO A 107 23.40 0.97 -2.83
C PRO A 107 24.44 0.99 -1.70
N ASP A 108 25.18 -0.11 -1.56
CA ASP A 108 26.31 -0.27 -0.62
C ASP A 108 25.97 -0.04 0.88
N MET A 109 24.68 -0.04 1.25
CA MET A 109 24.20 0.03 2.64
C MET A 109 23.29 -1.16 2.94
N PRO A 110 23.81 -2.23 3.57
CA PRO A 110 23.03 -3.41 3.92
C PRO A 110 21.75 -3.03 4.69
N ASP A 111 20.64 -3.68 4.34
CA ASP A 111 19.32 -3.51 4.95
C ASP A 111 18.71 -2.09 4.85
N ALA A 112 19.41 -1.12 4.26
CA ALA A 112 18.90 0.23 4.08
C ALA A 112 17.91 0.27 2.91
N MET A 113 16.68 0.65 3.19
CA MET A 113 15.62 0.82 2.20
C MET A 113 15.15 2.27 2.18
N VAL A 114 14.84 2.77 0.99
CA VAL A 114 14.42 4.15 0.76
C VAL A 114 13.20 4.22 -0.14
N HIS A 115 12.42 5.30 -0.01
CA HIS A 115 11.26 5.54 -0.84
C HIS A 115 11.67 5.74 -2.30
N HIS A 116 11.21 4.86 -3.19
CA HIS A 116 11.54 4.87 -4.62
C HIS A 116 11.32 6.24 -5.26
N GLY A 117 10.20 6.90 -4.94
CA GLY A 117 9.84 8.19 -5.51
C GLY A 117 10.84 9.29 -5.17
N PHE A 118 11.29 9.37 -3.91
CA PHE A 118 12.26 10.39 -3.50
C PHE A 118 13.65 10.08 -4.03
N TYR A 119 14.06 8.82 -3.96
CA TYR A 119 15.33 8.37 -4.48
C TYR A 119 15.45 8.67 -5.98
N SER A 120 14.42 8.32 -6.76
CA SER A 120 14.40 8.54 -8.20
C SER A 120 14.36 10.01 -8.57
N ALA A 121 13.59 10.84 -7.85
CA ALA A 121 13.50 12.28 -8.11
C ALA A 121 14.88 12.97 -8.05
N TYR A 122 15.76 12.53 -7.14
CA TYR A 122 17.12 13.03 -7.06
C TYR A 122 18.09 12.26 -8.00
N HIS A 123 18.19 10.94 -7.88
CA HIS A 123 19.26 10.16 -8.53
C HIS A 123 19.04 9.90 -10.02
N ASN A 124 17.79 9.79 -10.46
CA ASN A 124 17.44 9.32 -11.80
C ASN A 124 16.95 10.44 -12.72
N THR A 125 17.18 11.70 -12.34
CA THR A 125 16.78 12.88 -13.13
C THR A 125 17.99 13.74 -13.50
N THR A 126 17.76 14.76 -14.31
CA THR A 126 18.82 15.72 -14.70
C THR A 126 19.32 16.56 -13.53
N LEU A 127 18.60 16.58 -12.40
CA LEU A 127 18.95 17.37 -11.21
C LEU A 127 20.31 17.01 -10.63
N ARG A 128 20.54 15.74 -10.29
CA ARG A 128 21.77 15.31 -9.62
C ARG A 128 23.04 15.72 -10.38
N PRO A 129 23.26 15.32 -11.65
CA PRO A 129 24.49 15.68 -12.34
C PRO A 129 24.65 17.20 -12.52
N ALA A 130 23.56 17.94 -12.71
CA ALA A 130 23.60 19.40 -12.84
C ALA A 130 23.97 20.09 -11.51
N VAL A 131 23.36 19.68 -10.40
CA VAL A 131 23.66 20.21 -9.06
C VAL A 131 25.13 19.96 -8.70
N LEU A 132 25.61 18.72 -8.86
CA LEU A 132 27.01 18.38 -8.57
C LEU A 132 27.97 19.18 -9.46
N GLY A 133 27.66 19.32 -10.75
CA GLY A 133 28.44 20.14 -11.67
C GLY A 133 28.46 21.63 -11.29
N ALA A 134 27.35 22.17 -10.76
CA ALA A 134 27.28 23.55 -10.29
C ALA A 134 28.11 23.77 -9.02
N VAL A 135 28.05 22.83 -8.08
CA VAL A 135 28.86 22.83 -6.85
C VAL A 135 30.35 22.86 -7.18
N GLN A 136 30.80 21.97 -8.09
CA GLN A 136 32.20 21.93 -8.52
C GLN A 136 32.66 23.27 -9.14
N ARG A 137 31.81 23.94 -9.93
CA ARG A 137 32.12 25.27 -10.48
C ARG A 137 32.17 26.36 -9.42
N ALA A 138 31.28 26.31 -8.44
CA ALA A 138 31.29 27.23 -7.31
C ALA A 138 32.56 27.06 -6.47
N LYS A 139 32.94 25.82 -6.12
CA LYS A 139 34.20 25.50 -5.41
C LYS A 139 35.43 26.00 -6.14
N LYS A 140 35.51 25.78 -7.45
CA LYS A 140 36.61 26.29 -8.28
C LYS A 140 36.75 27.82 -8.25
N SER A 141 35.64 28.53 -8.09
CA SER A 141 35.60 30.00 -8.14
C SER A 141 35.78 30.65 -6.77
N TYR A 142 35.30 29.99 -5.70
CA TYR A 142 35.20 30.56 -4.35
C TYR A 142 36.07 29.85 -3.30
N GLY A 143 36.70 28.74 -3.66
CA GLY A 143 37.61 27.97 -2.82
C GLY A 143 37.12 26.55 -2.55
N GLU A 144 38.04 25.59 -2.56
CA GLU A 144 37.74 24.17 -2.37
C GLU A 144 37.23 23.81 -0.96
N ASN A 145 37.47 24.68 0.03
CA ASN A 145 37.08 24.45 1.43
C ASN A 145 35.81 25.22 1.84
N ILE A 146 35.09 25.81 0.88
CA ILE A 146 33.84 26.53 1.17
C ILE A 146 32.79 25.57 1.75
N ASN A 147 31.99 26.03 2.71
CA ASN A 147 30.93 25.22 3.31
C ASN A 147 29.84 24.94 2.28
N ILE A 148 29.17 23.78 2.40
CA ILE A 148 28.01 23.45 1.57
C ILE A 148 26.79 23.29 2.48
N ILE A 149 25.72 24.03 2.18
CA ILE A 149 24.46 23.94 2.90
C ILE A 149 23.35 23.54 1.93
N VAL A 150 22.69 22.44 2.21
CA VAL A 150 21.60 21.89 1.40
C VAL A 150 20.27 22.13 2.12
N THR A 151 19.29 22.68 1.42
CA THR A 151 17.96 22.93 1.96
C THR A 151 16.84 22.57 0.98
N GLY A 152 15.64 22.42 1.52
CA GLY A 152 14.45 22.09 0.74
C GLY A 152 13.22 21.94 1.61
N HIS A 153 12.07 22.17 1.00
CA HIS A 153 10.76 22.06 1.64
C HIS A 153 9.97 20.87 1.08
N SER A 154 9.23 20.15 1.93
CA SER A 154 8.35 19.04 1.51
C SER A 154 9.14 17.95 0.77
N MET A 155 8.69 17.51 -0.41
CA MET A 155 9.46 16.63 -1.31
C MET A 155 10.87 17.18 -1.61
N GLY A 156 11.07 18.50 -1.65
CA GLY A 156 12.37 19.12 -1.81
C GLY A 156 13.28 18.87 -0.61
N GLY A 157 12.73 18.76 0.60
CA GLY A 157 13.48 18.33 1.78
C GLY A 157 14.00 16.89 1.65
N ALA A 158 13.20 16.00 1.08
CA ALA A 158 13.66 14.62 0.83
C ALA A 158 14.81 14.58 -0.20
N MET A 159 14.73 15.38 -1.27
CA MET A 159 15.83 15.51 -2.23
C MET A 159 17.08 16.16 -1.61
N ALA A 160 16.91 17.16 -0.75
CA ALA A 160 18.00 17.79 -0.02
C ALA A 160 18.76 16.79 0.88
N ALA A 161 18.04 15.88 1.53
CA ALA A 161 18.65 14.79 2.30
C ALA A 161 19.51 13.88 1.41
N PHE A 162 18.97 13.39 0.29
CA PHE A 162 19.74 12.56 -0.64
C PHE A 162 20.94 13.31 -1.22
N CYS A 163 20.80 14.59 -1.54
CA CYS A 163 21.89 15.43 -2.01
C CYS A 163 23.00 15.58 -0.97
N GLY A 164 22.66 15.85 0.29
CA GLY A 164 23.64 15.91 1.38
C GLY A 164 24.42 14.61 1.56
N LEU A 165 23.72 13.47 1.50
CA LEU A 165 24.35 12.15 1.57
C LEU A 165 25.25 11.88 0.36
N ASP A 166 24.82 12.23 -0.84
CA ASP A 166 25.56 12.06 -2.09
C ASP A 166 26.85 12.90 -2.11
N LEU A 167 26.79 14.15 -1.64
CA LEU A 167 27.97 15.02 -1.48
C LEU A 167 29.00 14.41 -0.53
N VAL A 168 28.57 13.86 0.61
CA VAL A 168 29.50 13.26 1.58
C VAL A 168 30.05 11.92 1.08
N VAL A 169 29.17 11.04 0.60
CA VAL A 169 29.53 9.65 0.28
C VAL A 169 30.23 9.56 -1.06
N ASN A 170 29.68 10.18 -2.10
CA ASN A 170 30.15 10.00 -3.48
C ASN A 170 31.13 11.09 -3.93
N GLU A 171 30.91 12.35 -3.53
CA GLU A 171 31.85 13.44 -3.86
C GLU A 171 32.95 13.64 -2.81
N GLY A 172 32.81 13.05 -1.62
CA GLY A 172 33.82 13.13 -0.55
C GLY A 172 33.88 14.48 0.17
N GLU A 173 32.78 15.24 0.16
CA GLU A 173 32.70 16.55 0.81
C GLU A 173 32.65 16.43 2.34
N GLU A 174 33.54 17.12 3.03
CA GLU A 174 33.63 17.05 4.49
C GLU A 174 32.73 18.09 5.19
N ASN A 175 32.54 19.27 4.59
CA ASN A 175 31.84 20.41 5.19
C ASN A 175 30.40 20.57 4.65
N VAL A 176 29.56 19.57 4.88
CA VAL A 176 28.15 19.55 4.43
C VAL A 176 27.20 19.71 5.62
N GLN A 177 26.29 20.67 5.52
CA GLN A 177 25.14 20.82 6.43
C GLN A 177 23.84 20.63 5.65
N VAL A 178 22.88 19.92 6.24
CA VAL A 178 21.54 19.76 5.66
C VAL A 178 20.50 20.36 6.60
N MET A 179 19.66 21.25 6.09
CA MET A 179 18.52 21.79 6.85
C MET A 179 17.26 21.77 6.03
N THR A 180 16.26 20.99 6.44
CA THR A 180 15.03 20.76 5.66
C THR A 180 13.79 21.24 6.40
N PHE A 181 12.73 21.57 5.66
CA PHE A 181 11.45 22.03 6.20
C PHE A 181 10.34 21.08 5.76
N GLY A 182 9.53 20.58 6.71
CA GLY A 182 8.40 19.70 6.39
C GLY A 182 8.82 18.42 5.68
N GLN A 183 10.02 17.91 6.00
CA GLN A 183 10.59 16.75 5.32
C GLN A 183 9.78 15.49 5.65
N PRO A 184 9.31 14.71 4.66
CA PRO A 184 8.76 13.39 4.88
C PRO A 184 9.84 12.41 5.33
N ARG A 185 9.44 11.24 5.84
CA ARG A 185 10.38 10.14 6.05
C ARG A 185 10.84 9.60 4.71
N VAL A 186 12.14 9.32 4.57
CA VAL A 186 12.74 8.97 3.28
C VAL A 186 13.25 7.53 3.18
N GLY A 187 13.44 6.86 4.31
CA GLY A 187 13.87 5.46 4.35
C GLY A 187 13.59 4.80 5.69
N ASN A 188 14.01 3.54 5.82
CA ASN A 188 13.81 2.74 7.02
C ASN A 188 14.82 3.06 8.14
N ALA A 189 14.71 2.38 9.29
CA ALA A 189 15.60 2.57 10.44
C ALA A 189 17.09 2.35 10.12
N ALA A 190 17.40 1.38 9.24
CA ALA A 190 18.78 1.12 8.81
C ALA A 190 19.33 2.30 8.01
N PHE A 191 18.56 2.81 7.03
CA PHE A 191 18.93 4.01 6.28
C PHE A 191 19.11 5.22 7.20
N ALA A 192 18.18 5.46 8.13
CA ALA A 192 18.27 6.57 9.09
C ALA A 192 19.55 6.48 9.94
N SER A 193 19.93 5.28 10.38
CA SER A 193 21.16 5.04 11.14
C SER A 193 22.41 5.37 10.32
N TYR A 194 22.50 4.90 9.08
CA TYR A 194 23.60 5.23 8.18
C TYR A 194 23.70 6.72 7.90
N TYR A 195 22.55 7.35 7.62
CA TYR A 195 22.48 8.78 7.35
C TYR A 195 23.01 9.60 8.54
N SER A 196 22.57 9.28 9.76
CA SER A 196 22.99 9.96 11.00
C SER A 196 24.50 9.94 11.21
N LEU A 197 25.14 8.85 10.78
CA LEU A 197 26.58 8.64 10.94
C LEU A 197 27.40 9.37 9.87
N LEU A 198 26.86 9.49 8.65
CA LEU A 198 27.55 10.06 7.50
C LEU A 198 27.33 11.58 7.39
N VAL A 199 26.12 12.06 7.68
CA VAL A 199 25.72 13.47 7.57
C VAL A 199 25.19 13.99 8.92
N PRO A 200 26.02 13.98 9.99
CA PRO A 200 25.57 14.30 11.35
C PRO A 200 25.12 15.76 11.53
N ASN A 201 25.59 16.69 10.68
CA ASN A 201 25.17 18.09 10.68
C ASN A 201 23.84 18.26 9.90
N THR A 202 22.79 17.59 10.36
CA THR A 202 21.47 17.61 9.74
C THR A 202 20.40 18.06 10.72
N PHE A 203 19.58 19.03 10.31
CA PHE A 203 18.44 19.53 11.08
C PHE A 203 17.16 19.46 10.25
N ARG A 204 16.12 18.80 10.77
CA ARG A 204 14.80 18.73 10.15
C ARG A 204 13.83 19.60 10.93
N ILE A 205 13.28 20.61 10.27
CA ILE A 205 12.35 21.56 10.88
C ILE A 205 10.92 21.09 10.59
N THR A 206 10.15 20.82 11.64
CA THR A 206 8.73 20.44 11.58
C THR A 206 7.89 21.56 12.19
N HIS A 207 6.61 21.67 11.81
CA HIS A 207 5.76 22.78 12.25
C HIS A 207 4.39 22.27 12.68
N GLU A 208 3.99 22.59 13.91
CA GLU A 208 2.65 22.32 14.46
C GLU A 208 2.13 20.93 14.11
N HIS A 209 1.03 20.83 13.36
CA HIS A 209 0.36 19.61 12.92
C HIS A 209 0.61 19.33 11.43
N ASP A 210 1.76 19.76 10.90
CA ASP A 210 2.17 19.45 9.52
C ASP A 210 2.06 17.94 9.28
N MET A 211 1.26 17.57 8.29
CA MET A 211 1.02 16.18 7.95
C MET A 211 2.20 15.48 7.25
N VAL A 212 3.07 16.19 6.54
CA VAL A 212 4.08 15.59 5.67
C VAL A 212 5.21 14.88 6.42
N PRO A 213 5.76 15.43 7.52
CA PRO A 213 6.71 14.70 8.38
C PRO A 213 6.12 13.42 8.98
N HIS A 214 4.80 13.28 9.02
CA HIS A 214 4.16 12.05 9.49
C HIS A 214 4.05 10.97 8.41
N LEU A 215 4.54 11.23 7.19
CA LEU A 215 4.45 10.34 6.05
C LEU A 215 5.83 9.95 5.46
N PRO A 216 5.99 8.72 4.97
CA PRO A 216 5.08 7.58 5.15
C PRO A 216 4.82 7.25 6.64
N PRO A 217 3.67 6.63 6.98
CA PRO A 217 3.26 6.45 8.37
C PRO A 217 4.24 5.60 9.18
N TYR A 218 4.40 5.96 10.46
CA TYR A 218 5.12 5.14 11.43
C TYR A 218 4.15 4.19 12.14
N TYR A 219 4.47 2.90 12.18
CA TYR A 219 3.62 1.88 12.83
C TYR A 219 4.33 1.25 14.03
N ASN A 220 3.74 1.42 15.22
CA ASN A 220 4.29 0.89 16.48
C ASN A 220 4.34 -0.65 16.55
N ILE A 221 3.55 -1.35 15.74
CA ILE A 221 3.44 -2.82 15.76
C ILE A 221 4.61 -3.47 15.00
N PHE A 222 5.21 -2.78 14.02
CA PHE A 222 6.36 -3.25 13.24
C PHE A 222 7.44 -2.17 13.11
N PRO A 223 7.97 -1.61 14.22
CA PRO A 223 8.86 -0.44 14.22
C PRO A 223 10.11 -0.65 13.38
N GLN A 224 10.65 -1.88 13.33
CA GLN A 224 11.84 -2.24 12.57
C GLN A 224 11.66 -2.23 11.04
N LYS A 225 10.41 -2.26 10.56
CA LYS A 225 10.08 -2.24 9.13
C LYS A 225 9.45 -0.93 8.68
N THR A 226 9.31 0.05 9.57
CA THR A 226 8.74 1.36 9.20
C THR A 226 9.77 2.25 8.55
N TYR A 227 9.25 3.29 7.91
CA TYR A 227 10.00 4.48 7.64
C TYR A 227 10.41 5.15 8.96
N HIS A 228 11.65 5.63 9.02
CA HIS A 228 12.19 6.42 10.13
C HIS A 228 12.78 7.70 9.58
N HIS A 229 12.60 8.75 10.36
CA HIS A 229 13.42 9.94 10.24
C HIS A 229 14.82 9.70 10.79
N PHE A 230 15.77 10.48 10.28
CA PHE A 230 17.08 10.65 10.89
C PHE A 230 17.10 11.91 11.79
N PRO A 231 18.03 11.98 12.76
CA PRO A 231 18.25 13.15 13.62
C PRO A 231 18.80 14.36 12.85
N THR A 232 18.68 15.59 13.36
CA THR A 232 17.96 16.04 14.58
C THR A 232 16.68 16.78 14.19
N GLU A 233 15.57 16.53 14.88
CA GLU A 233 14.32 17.28 14.68
C GLU A 233 14.32 18.60 15.48
N VAL A 234 13.79 19.67 14.88
CA VAL A 234 13.42 20.90 15.57
C VAL A 234 11.95 21.18 15.28
N TRP A 235 11.12 21.06 16.32
CA TRP A 235 9.67 21.24 16.21
C TRP A 235 9.28 22.67 16.56
N VAL A 236 8.73 23.37 15.57
CA VAL A 236 8.26 24.75 15.66
C VAL A 236 6.78 24.75 16.04
N ARG A 237 6.43 25.58 17.01
CA ARG A 237 5.04 25.83 17.43
C ARG A 237 4.73 27.32 17.44
N ASP A 238 3.60 27.70 16.89
CA ASP A 238 3.14 29.07 16.81
C ASP A 238 2.31 29.43 18.05
N LEU A 239 2.78 30.40 18.81
CA LEU A 239 2.03 31.02 19.90
C LEU A 239 1.18 32.16 19.34
N GLY A 240 -0.13 32.09 19.55
CA GLY A 240 -1.06 33.09 19.03
C GLY A 240 -2.44 33.04 19.69
N TYR A 241 -3.27 34.03 19.37
CA TYR A 241 -4.71 34.04 19.68
C TYR A 241 -5.47 34.09 18.36
N SER A 242 -6.32 33.10 18.11
CA SER A 242 -7.06 32.98 16.84
C SER A 242 -6.10 32.93 15.64
N ASN A 243 -6.40 33.59 14.51
CA ASN A 243 -5.57 33.54 13.29
C ASN A 243 -4.30 34.45 13.33
N VAL A 244 -3.87 34.91 14.50
CA VAL A 244 -2.71 35.82 14.65
C VAL A 244 -1.59 35.11 15.39
N VAL A 245 -0.49 34.84 14.68
CA VAL A 245 0.77 34.32 15.23
C VAL A 245 1.54 35.48 15.87
N LEU A 246 1.80 35.38 17.17
CA LEU A 246 2.54 36.40 17.96
C LEU A 246 4.03 36.05 18.08
N ALA A 247 4.36 34.76 18.15
CA ALA A 247 5.74 34.27 18.16
C ALA A 247 5.78 32.78 17.78
N SER A 248 6.88 32.32 17.16
CA SER A 248 7.14 30.88 16.96
C SER A 248 8.15 30.40 18.00
N VAL A 249 7.86 29.30 18.67
CA VAL A 249 8.71 28.66 19.69
C VAL A 249 9.28 27.37 19.13
N GLU A 250 10.59 27.19 19.29
CA GLU A 250 11.31 26.04 18.78
C GLU A 250 11.64 25.07 19.92
N LYS A 251 11.38 23.78 19.68
CA LYS A 251 11.84 22.70 20.54
C LYS A 251 12.83 21.85 19.75
N VAL A 252 14.10 21.89 20.14
CA VAL A 252 15.10 20.92 19.67
C VAL A 252 14.81 19.58 20.32
N CYS A 253 14.56 18.57 19.50
CA CYS A 253 14.19 17.23 19.93
C CYS A 253 15.42 16.39 20.23
N ASP A 254 15.21 15.19 20.76
CA ASP A 254 16.31 14.25 20.93
C ASP A 254 16.89 13.78 19.58
N ASN A 255 18.05 13.12 19.67
CA ASN A 255 18.76 12.60 18.50
C ASN A 255 18.30 11.19 18.08
N THR A 256 17.05 10.80 18.39
CA THR A 256 16.51 9.50 17.92
C THR A 256 15.92 9.60 16.51
N GLY A 257 15.62 10.82 16.05
CA GLY A 257 14.91 11.08 14.79
C GLY A 257 13.38 10.95 14.92
N GLU A 258 12.89 10.23 15.93
CA GLU A 258 11.48 9.90 16.14
C GLU A 258 11.06 10.16 17.62
N ASP A 259 11.44 11.33 18.16
CA ASP A 259 11.16 11.74 19.55
C ASP A 259 9.63 11.78 19.81
N PRO A 260 9.08 10.95 20.71
CA PRO A 260 7.65 10.89 20.99
C PRO A 260 7.10 12.16 21.65
N THR A 261 7.98 13.07 22.10
CA THR A 261 7.62 14.33 22.75
C THR A 261 7.64 15.53 21.78
N CYS A 262 8.02 15.32 20.51
CA CYS A 262 8.06 16.34 19.47
C CYS A 262 6.86 16.25 18.51
N SER A 263 7.02 16.44 17.19
CA SER A 263 5.89 16.39 16.25
C SER A 263 5.12 15.08 16.33
N ARG A 264 5.78 13.96 16.66
CA ARG A 264 5.11 12.67 16.94
C ARG A 264 4.07 12.70 18.07
N SER A 265 4.12 13.69 18.96
CA SER A 265 3.13 13.87 20.02
C SER A 265 1.77 14.37 19.52
N VAL A 266 1.71 14.85 18.27
CA VAL A 266 0.49 15.35 17.64
C VAL A 266 0.12 14.51 16.41
N VAL A 267 -1.14 14.64 15.96
CA VAL A 267 -1.61 14.02 14.72
C VAL A 267 -1.38 14.99 13.58
N GLY A 268 -0.49 14.65 12.64
CA GLY A 268 -0.26 15.43 11.42
C GLY A 268 -1.51 15.46 10.53
N ASN A 269 -2.24 16.58 10.54
CA ASN A 269 -3.52 16.73 9.85
C ASN A 269 -3.73 18.12 9.20
N SER A 270 -2.70 18.97 9.20
CA SER A 270 -2.77 20.33 8.65
C SER A 270 -1.87 20.49 7.43
N ILE A 271 -2.48 20.78 6.28
CA ILE A 271 -1.76 21.22 5.06
C ILE A 271 -1.30 22.68 5.22
N LEU A 272 -2.03 23.48 6.01
CA LEU A 272 -1.66 24.88 6.21
C LEU A 272 -0.34 25.00 7.00
N ASP A 273 -0.17 24.17 8.02
CA ASP A 273 1.06 24.12 8.84
C ASP A 273 2.24 23.64 7.99
N HIS A 274 1.98 22.77 7.01
CA HIS A 274 2.98 22.35 6.03
C HIS A 274 3.44 23.50 5.12
N LEU A 275 2.55 24.42 4.74
CA LEU A 275 2.87 25.44 3.73
C LEU A 275 3.59 26.67 4.28
N LYS A 276 3.75 26.78 5.61
CA LYS A 276 4.22 28.00 6.25
C LYS A 276 5.14 27.70 7.42
N TYR A 277 6.34 28.28 7.40
CA TYR A 277 7.32 28.14 8.48
C TYR A 277 7.86 29.52 8.86
N PHE A 278 7.85 29.86 10.15
CA PHE A 278 8.32 31.16 10.65
C PHE A 278 7.65 32.36 9.97
N GLY A 279 6.37 32.23 9.59
CA GLY A 279 5.67 33.28 8.86
C GLY A 279 5.91 33.32 7.35
N ILE A 280 6.85 32.53 6.82
CA ILE A 280 7.25 32.51 5.42
C ILE A 280 6.46 31.42 4.67
N ASP A 281 5.82 31.81 3.58
CA ASP A 281 5.06 30.91 2.71
C ASP A 281 5.98 30.10 1.78
N LEU A 282 5.87 28.78 1.79
CA LEU A 282 6.65 27.83 0.99
C LEU A 282 5.80 27.20 -0.12
N LYS A 283 5.04 28.05 -0.82
CA LYS A 283 4.17 27.71 -1.96
C LYS A 283 4.51 28.53 -3.21
N CYS A 284 4.13 27.99 -4.37
CA CYS A 284 4.31 28.64 -5.67
C CYS A 284 3.51 29.96 -5.76
N ALA A 285 4.10 31.01 -6.36
CA ALA A 285 3.47 32.32 -6.49
C ALA A 285 2.40 32.40 -7.60
N THR A 286 2.40 31.48 -8.57
CA THR A 286 1.53 31.54 -9.76
C THR A 286 0.68 30.28 -9.97
N TRP A 287 -0.60 30.49 -10.28
CA TRP A 287 -1.69 29.50 -10.44
C TRP A 287 -1.59 28.57 -11.67
N ARG A 288 -0.50 28.60 -12.45
CA ARG A 288 -0.38 27.82 -13.71
C ARG A 288 0.58 26.65 -13.55
N GLN A 289 0.14 25.45 -13.95
CA GLN A 289 0.94 24.22 -14.04
C GLN A 289 2.31 24.50 -14.67
N CYS A 290 3.39 24.18 -13.95
CA CYS A 290 4.79 24.09 -14.42
C CYS A 290 5.18 25.06 -15.56
N THR A 291 4.69 26.31 -15.53
CA THR A 291 4.93 27.27 -16.61
C THR A 291 6.10 28.15 -16.18
N ILE A 292 7.22 28.02 -16.89
CA ILE A 292 8.40 28.84 -16.67
C ILE A 292 8.26 30.13 -17.46
N VAL A 293 8.58 31.26 -16.82
CA VAL A 293 8.77 32.55 -17.50
C VAL A 293 10.27 32.83 -17.58
N MET A 294 10.77 32.96 -18.81
CA MET A 294 12.16 33.37 -19.09
C MET A 294 12.15 34.53 -20.08
N SER A 295 13.00 35.54 -19.82
CA SER A 295 13.22 36.60 -20.80
C SER A 295 13.96 36.09 -22.05
N PRO A 296 13.73 36.68 -23.24
CA PRO A 296 14.41 36.28 -24.48
C PRO A 296 15.95 36.39 -24.40
N GLU A 297 16.46 37.29 -23.55
CA GLU A 297 17.90 37.46 -23.36
C GLU A 297 18.50 36.32 -22.55
N MET A 298 17.74 35.75 -21.61
CA MET A 298 18.18 34.65 -20.75
C MET A 298 18.09 33.27 -21.41
N ASP A 299 17.22 33.09 -22.41
CA ASP A 299 17.17 31.85 -23.23
C ASP A 299 18.53 31.57 -23.91
N ARG A 300 19.31 32.62 -24.24
CA ARG A 300 20.67 32.50 -24.81
C ARG A 300 21.71 31.93 -23.84
N PHE A 301 21.46 31.99 -22.53
CA PHE A 301 22.33 31.43 -21.49
C PHE A 301 21.87 30.04 -21.04
N SER A 302 20.75 29.54 -21.57
CA SER A 302 20.25 28.20 -21.27
C SER A 302 21.07 27.12 -21.98
N ARG A 303 21.43 26.06 -21.26
CA ARG A 303 21.95 24.82 -21.85
C ARG A 303 20.79 23.82 -21.92
N LYS A 304 20.37 23.45 -23.12
CA LYS A 304 19.32 22.44 -23.35
C LYS A 304 20.02 21.12 -23.68
N ASP A 305 19.84 20.09 -22.85
CA ASP A 305 20.31 18.76 -23.18
C ASP A 305 19.45 18.16 -24.29
N SER A 306 20.08 17.79 -25.40
CA SER A 306 19.43 17.43 -26.66
C SER A 306 18.91 15.99 -26.71
N LYS A 307 18.45 15.43 -25.59
CA LYS A 307 17.76 14.12 -25.58
C LYS A 307 16.28 14.36 -25.29
N GLY A 308 15.55 14.68 -26.35
CA GLY A 308 14.09 14.82 -26.32
C GLY A 308 13.56 16.16 -26.82
N PHE A 309 14.06 16.65 -27.97
CA PHE A 309 13.38 17.75 -28.66
C PHE A 309 13.49 17.57 -30.16
N ASP A 310 12.61 16.74 -30.72
CA ASP A 310 12.19 16.95 -32.10
C ASP A 310 11.26 18.16 -32.11
N SER A 311 11.71 19.16 -32.85
CA SER A 311 11.04 20.42 -33.15
C SER A 311 9.75 20.17 -33.94
N LEU A 312 8.66 19.81 -33.25
CA LEU A 312 7.31 19.83 -33.83
C LEU A 312 6.24 20.25 -32.80
N CYS A 313 6.47 21.32 -32.04
CA CYS A 313 5.41 21.91 -31.20
C CYS A 313 5.52 23.43 -31.01
N PHE A 314 6.03 24.16 -32.02
CA PHE A 314 6.14 25.62 -31.96
C PHE A 314 5.43 26.37 -33.10
N SER A 315 4.44 25.78 -33.76
CA SER A 315 3.74 26.47 -34.87
C SER A 315 2.24 26.22 -35.04
N ILE A 316 1.47 25.83 -33.99
CA ILE A 316 0.00 25.72 -34.10
C ILE A 316 -0.81 26.41 -32.97
N LEU A 317 -0.20 27.20 -32.08
CA LEU A 317 -0.96 27.88 -31.01
C LEU A 317 -0.84 29.41 -31.00
N SER A 318 -0.73 30.02 -32.18
CA SER A 318 -0.79 31.48 -32.35
C SER A 318 -1.96 31.96 -33.23
N PHE A 319 -2.84 31.06 -33.66
CA PHE A 319 -4.01 31.39 -34.47
C PHE A 319 -5.23 30.61 -33.96
N VAL A 320 -5.73 30.91 -32.76
CA VAL A 320 -7.17 30.90 -32.38
C VAL A 320 -7.24 31.48 -30.95
N TRP A 321 -6.92 32.77 -30.78
CA TRP A 321 -7.28 33.52 -29.57
C TRP A 321 -7.68 34.94 -29.96
N LEU A 322 -8.65 34.99 -30.88
CA LEU A 322 -9.61 36.07 -31.03
C LEU A 322 -10.92 35.35 -31.34
N ASP A 323 -11.93 35.64 -30.53
CA ASP A 323 -13.34 35.27 -30.72
C ASP A 323 -13.87 34.01 -30.00
N MET A 324 -13.90 34.03 -28.66
CA MET A 324 -14.78 33.15 -27.87
C MET A 324 -15.32 33.84 -26.59
N GLU A 325 -15.98 35.00 -26.75
CA GLU A 325 -16.83 35.63 -25.71
C GLU A 325 -18.32 35.64 -26.10
N GLN A 326 -18.75 34.81 -27.06
CA GLN A 326 -20.17 34.71 -27.48
C GLN A 326 -20.76 33.29 -27.57
N LYS A 327 -20.14 32.26 -26.97
CA LYS A 327 -20.62 30.87 -27.09
C LYS A 327 -20.92 30.16 -25.77
N LYS A 328 -21.20 30.88 -24.68
CA LYS A 328 -21.68 30.28 -23.42
C LYS A 328 -23.17 29.89 -23.45
N TRP A 329 -23.99 30.51 -24.30
CA TRP A 329 -25.43 30.24 -24.34
C TRP A 329 -25.84 29.09 -25.28
N VAL A 330 -25.04 28.80 -26.32
CA VAL A 330 -25.37 27.75 -27.31
C VAL A 330 -24.99 26.35 -26.80
N PHE A 331 -23.97 26.22 -25.96
CA PHE A 331 -23.52 24.94 -25.39
C PHE A 331 -24.48 24.40 -24.31
N LEU A 332 -25.09 25.29 -23.52
CA LEU A 332 -26.10 24.93 -22.51
C LEU A 332 -27.42 24.44 -23.15
N LEU A 333 -27.80 24.97 -24.32
CA LEU A 333 -28.98 24.50 -25.08
C LEU A 333 -28.75 23.14 -25.75
N ALA A 334 -27.53 22.84 -26.18
CA ALA A 334 -27.18 21.54 -26.78
C ALA A 334 -27.21 20.38 -25.76
N ILE A 335 -26.78 20.65 -24.52
CA ILE A 335 -26.85 19.66 -23.43
C ILE A 335 -28.31 19.36 -23.05
N PHE A 336 -29.18 20.37 -23.06
CA PHE A 336 -30.61 20.18 -22.77
C PHE A 336 -31.35 19.44 -23.91
N ALA A 337 -30.91 19.60 -25.17
CA ALA A 337 -31.45 18.88 -26.31
C ALA A 337 -30.96 17.41 -26.38
N CYS A 338 -29.71 17.13 -25.98
CA CYS A 338 -29.18 15.76 -25.90
C CYS A 338 -29.81 14.93 -24.77
N LEU A 339 -30.23 15.57 -23.68
CA LEU A 339 -30.95 14.92 -22.57
C LEU A 339 -32.41 14.52 -22.93
N LEU A 340 -32.94 14.97 -24.07
CA LEU A 340 -34.27 14.61 -24.55
C LEU A 340 -34.26 13.57 -25.70
N PHE A 341 -33.10 13.18 -26.22
CA PHE A 341 -33.00 12.25 -27.37
C PHE A 341 -32.32 10.90 -27.12
N PHE A 342 -31.78 10.64 -25.93
CA PHE A 342 -31.36 9.29 -25.50
C PHE A 342 -32.37 8.66 -24.53
N SER A 343 -33.60 8.52 -25.01
CA SER A 343 -34.64 7.68 -24.43
C SER A 343 -35.06 6.67 -25.50
N ARG A 344 -34.24 5.64 -25.70
CA ARG A 344 -34.58 4.36 -26.33
C ARG A 344 -33.32 3.49 -26.44
N GLY A 345 -33.16 2.56 -25.49
CA GLY A 345 -32.13 1.53 -25.60
C GLY A 345 -31.79 0.82 -24.29
N ARG A 346 -32.62 -0.18 -23.93
CA ARG A 346 -32.37 -1.28 -22.96
C ARG A 346 -32.03 -0.88 -21.52
N VAL A 347 -33.08 -0.62 -20.74
CA VAL A 347 -33.07 -0.81 -19.28
C VAL A 347 -33.02 -2.32 -19.01
N ALA A 348 -31.90 -2.82 -18.48
CA ALA A 348 -31.93 -4.06 -17.71
C ALA A 348 -32.71 -3.76 -16.43
N VAL A 349 -33.81 -4.48 -16.22
CA VAL A 349 -34.67 -4.33 -15.05
C VAL A 349 -33.88 -4.77 -13.81
N LEU A 350 -33.29 -3.81 -13.12
CA LEU A 350 -32.82 -3.97 -11.73
C LEU A 350 -34.06 -4.21 -10.86
N LYS A 351 -34.38 -5.48 -10.61
CA LYS A 351 -35.29 -5.86 -9.52
C LYS A 351 -34.60 -5.49 -8.21
N TRP A 352 -35.06 -4.40 -7.59
CA TRP A 352 -34.81 -4.17 -6.18
C TRP A 352 -35.48 -5.28 -5.38
N LYS A 353 -34.69 -6.14 -4.73
CA LYS A 353 -35.18 -7.05 -3.69
C LYS A 353 -35.59 -6.20 -2.48
N THR A 354 -36.81 -6.41 -2.01
CA THR A 354 -37.36 -5.83 -0.78
C THR A 354 -36.63 -6.39 0.46
N ASP A 355 -36.66 -5.67 1.58
CA ASP A 355 -36.03 -6.02 2.89
C ASP A 355 -36.32 -7.44 3.41
N ASP A 356 -37.32 -8.14 2.88
CA ASP A 356 -37.74 -9.49 3.30
C ASP A 356 -36.84 -10.63 2.74
N ASP A 357 -35.85 -10.30 1.90
CA ASP A 357 -34.99 -11.25 1.16
C ASP A 357 -33.50 -11.18 1.57
N SER A 358 -33.18 -10.52 2.69
CA SER A 358 -31.80 -10.41 3.19
C SER A 358 -31.24 -11.79 3.57
N PRO A 359 -30.00 -12.15 3.17
CA PRO A 359 -29.38 -13.41 3.55
C PRO A 359 -29.35 -13.59 5.07
N VAL A 360 -29.85 -14.73 5.56
CA VAL A 360 -29.90 -15.03 7.00
C VAL A 360 -28.69 -15.88 7.39
N TYR A 361 -27.94 -15.41 8.38
CA TYR A 361 -26.82 -16.14 8.96
C TYR A 361 -27.30 -17.44 9.64
N ASN A 362 -26.56 -18.53 9.45
CA ASN A 362 -26.85 -19.82 10.07
C ASN A 362 -25.60 -20.34 10.81
N HIS A 363 -25.69 -20.39 12.15
CA HIS A 363 -24.63 -20.85 13.04
C HIS A 363 -24.20 -22.29 12.76
N THR A 364 -25.14 -23.23 12.59
CA THR A 364 -24.82 -24.63 12.32
C THR A 364 -24.06 -24.77 11.00
N LEU A 365 -24.45 -24.01 9.97
CA LEU A 365 -23.72 -23.99 8.71
C LEU A 365 -22.30 -23.42 8.88
N ALA A 366 -22.12 -22.41 9.74
CA ALA A 366 -20.80 -21.87 10.05
C ALA A 366 -19.90 -22.88 10.75
N LEU A 367 -20.43 -23.64 11.72
CA LEU A 367 -19.73 -24.77 12.36
C LEU A 367 -19.37 -25.87 11.34
N THR A 368 -20.23 -26.14 10.36
CA THR A 368 -19.90 -27.12 9.31
C THR A 368 -18.83 -26.58 8.35
N LEU A 369 -18.92 -25.33 7.91
CA LEU A 369 -17.98 -24.74 6.94
C LEU A 369 -16.60 -24.47 7.55
N VAL A 370 -16.49 -24.20 8.85
CA VAL A 370 -15.17 -24.08 9.50
C VAL A 370 -14.43 -25.42 9.50
N GLU A 371 -15.12 -26.55 9.64
CA GLU A 371 -14.52 -27.89 9.56
C GLU A 371 -14.07 -28.23 8.14
N TYR A 372 -14.87 -27.89 7.12
CA TYR A 372 -14.41 -27.98 5.72
C TYR A 372 -13.16 -27.12 5.48
N THR A 373 -13.13 -25.93 6.07
CA THR A 373 -11.98 -25.03 5.98
C THR A 373 -10.76 -25.57 6.73
N SER A 374 -10.94 -26.26 7.85
CA SER A 374 -9.83 -26.86 8.61
C SER A 374 -9.19 -28.03 7.85
N ALA A 375 -9.99 -28.83 7.14
CA ALA A 375 -9.53 -30.01 6.39
C ALA A 375 -8.56 -29.66 5.23
N VAL A 376 -8.65 -28.45 4.65
CA VAL A 376 -7.73 -28.03 3.57
C VAL A 376 -6.27 -27.88 4.05
N TYR A 377 -6.04 -27.86 5.36
CA TYR A 377 -4.70 -27.80 5.96
C TYR A 377 -4.05 -29.18 6.13
N MET A 378 -4.75 -30.27 5.84
CA MET A 378 -4.16 -31.62 5.85
C MET A 378 -3.04 -31.74 4.82
N SER A 379 -1.89 -32.28 5.25
CA SER A 379 -0.73 -32.53 4.40
C SER A 379 -0.77 -33.87 3.66
N ASP A 380 -1.52 -34.85 4.19
CA ASP A 380 -1.75 -36.13 3.52
C ASP A 380 -2.91 -36.00 2.53
N LEU A 381 -2.58 -35.96 1.23
CA LEU A 381 -3.60 -35.84 0.19
C LEU A 381 -4.38 -37.14 -0.01
N THR A 382 -3.83 -38.27 0.42
CA THR A 382 -4.52 -39.57 0.37
C THR A 382 -5.71 -39.51 1.29
N GLU A 383 -5.47 -39.20 2.56
CA GLU A 383 -6.52 -39.09 3.58
C GLU A 383 -7.53 -37.99 3.26
N LEU A 384 -7.06 -36.85 2.71
CA LEU A 384 -7.94 -35.79 2.28
C LEU A 384 -8.81 -36.22 1.09
N PHE A 385 -8.25 -36.92 0.09
CA PHE A 385 -8.99 -37.36 -1.10
C PHE A 385 -9.98 -38.50 -0.83
N THR A 386 -9.66 -39.37 0.13
CA THR A 386 -10.56 -40.43 0.62
C THR A 386 -11.52 -39.94 1.70
N TRP A 387 -11.34 -38.71 2.19
CA TRP A 387 -12.10 -38.11 3.29
C TRP A 387 -12.04 -38.94 4.59
N THR A 388 -10.84 -39.42 4.93
CA THR A 388 -10.57 -40.25 6.12
C THR A 388 -9.61 -39.57 7.10
N CYS A 389 -9.28 -38.30 6.87
CA CYS A 389 -8.39 -37.51 7.72
C CYS A 389 -8.97 -37.26 9.12
N GLU A 390 -8.10 -36.92 10.09
CA GLU A 390 -8.53 -36.62 11.47
C GLU A 390 -9.59 -35.51 11.54
N ARG A 391 -9.55 -34.54 10.61
CA ARG A 391 -10.50 -33.42 10.50
C ARG A 391 -11.70 -33.71 9.58
N CYS A 392 -11.74 -34.88 8.95
CA CYS A 392 -12.73 -35.27 7.93
C CYS A 392 -13.88 -36.08 8.56
N ASN A 393 -14.34 -35.69 9.75
CA ASN A 393 -15.32 -36.43 10.54
C ASN A 393 -16.49 -35.55 10.99
N GLY A 394 -17.34 -36.06 11.89
CA GLY A 394 -18.40 -35.26 12.52
C GLY A 394 -19.36 -34.64 11.50
N LEU A 395 -19.40 -33.31 11.46
CA LEU A 395 -20.28 -32.51 10.60
C LEU A 395 -19.95 -32.59 9.10
N THR A 396 -18.76 -33.07 8.72
CA THR A 396 -18.35 -33.19 7.31
C THR A 396 -18.37 -34.64 6.81
N LYS A 397 -18.90 -35.56 7.62
CA LYS A 397 -18.90 -37.00 7.31
C LYS A 397 -19.66 -37.29 6.01
N GLY A 398 -19.04 -38.06 5.12
CA GLY A 398 -19.65 -38.48 3.86
C GLY A 398 -19.48 -37.48 2.71
N PHE A 399 -18.64 -36.46 2.90
CA PHE A 399 -18.21 -35.58 1.82
C PHE A 399 -17.43 -36.35 0.75
N GLN A 400 -17.72 -36.03 -0.52
CA GLN A 400 -17.08 -36.67 -1.65
C GLN A 400 -16.20 -35.67 -2.41
N VAL A 401 -14.89 -35.80 -2.25
CA VAL A 401 -13.92 -34.97 -2.98
C VAL A 401 -13.96 -35.30 -4.47
N ILE A 402 -14.12 -34.27 -5.30
CA ILE A 402 -14.07 -34.36 -6.77
C ILE A 402 -12.68 -34.02 -7.27
N GLU A 403 -12.09 -32.95 -6.73
CA GLU A 403 -10.76 -32.49 -7.14
C GLU A 403 -10.01 -31.85 -5.98
N ILE A 404 -8.74 -32.21 -5.80
CA ILE A 404 -7.77 -31.49 -4.96
C ILE A 404 -6.77 -30.82 -5.89
N ILE A 405 -6.49 -29.54 -5.65
CA ILE A 405 -5.54 -28.73 -6.39
C ILE A 405 -4.41 -28.31 -5.46
N VAL A 406 -3.16 -28.55 -5.86
CA VAL A 406 -1.98 -28.02 -5.20
C VAL A 406 -1.07 -27.32 -6.19
N ASP A 407 -0.98 -26.00 -6.05
CA ASP A 407 -0.06 -25.16 -6.80
C ASP A 407 1.26 -25.08 -6.02
N ILE A 408 2.30 -25.76 -6.51
CA ILE A 408 3.59 -25.87 -5.82
C ILE A 408 4.36 -24.55 -5.91
N GLU A 409 4.29 -23.89 -7.06
CA GLU A 409 5.01 -22.64 -7.34
C GLU A 409 4.62 -21.54 -6.34
N HIS A 410 3.33 -21.44 -6.04
CA HIS A 410 2.77 -20.43 -5.14
C HIS A 410 2.38 -20.98 -3.76
N CYS A 411 2.63 -22.26 -3.51
CA CYS A 411 2.25 -22.99 -2.29
C CYS A 411 0.77 -22.80 -1.92
N LEU A 412 -0.11 -22.83 -2.92
CA LEU A 412 -1.57 -22.74 -2.76
C LEU A 412 -2.19 -24.13 -2.76
N GLN A 413 -3.29 -24.29 -2.02
CA GLN A 413 -4.03 -25.53 -1.95
C GLN A 413 -5.53 -25.25 -1.85
N GLY A 414 -6.32 -26.05 -2.55
CA GLY A 414 -7.77 -26.03 -2.43
C GLY A 414 -8.37 -27.35 -2.88
N TYR A 415 -9.65 -27.55 -2.59
CA TYR A 415 -10.39 -28.71 -3.09
C TYR A 415 -11.82 -28.33 -3.45
N VAL A 416 -12.43 -29.17 -4.29
CA VAL A 416 -13.84 -29.13 -4.66
C VAL A 416 -14.44 -30.51 -4.39
N GLY A 417 -15.58 -30.54 -3.72
CA GLY A 417 -16.31 -31.80 -3.49
C GLY A 417 -17.80 -31.56 -3.23
N VAL A 418 -18.53 -32.63 -2.97
CA VAL A 418 -19.99 -32.61 -2.81
C VAL A 418 -20.38 -33.09 -1.42
N ALA A 419 -21.10 -32.24 -0.71
CA ALA A 419 -21.76 -32.52 0.56
C ALA A 419 -23.21 -32.93 0.27
N LYS A 420 -23.52 -34.22 0.41
CA LYS A 420 -24.84 -34.78 0.07
C LYS A 420 -25.93 -34.33 1.06
N ASP A 421 -25.57 -34.17 2.32
CA ASP A 421 -26.40 -33.68 3.42
C ASP A 421 -26.78 -32.20 3.24
N LEU A 422 -25.85 -31.38 2.77
CA LEU A 422 -26.10 -29.97 2.45
C LEU A 422 -26.69 -29.77 1.05
N ASN A 423 -26.72 -30.82 0.22
CA ASN A 423 -27.02 -30.76 -1.21
C ASN A 423 -26.23 -29.62 -1.90
N ALA A 424 -24.92 -29.59 -1.68
CA ALA A 424 -24.06 -28.50 -2.11
C ALA A 424 -22.70 -28.99 -2.61
N ILE A 425 -22.16 -28.30 -3.61
CA ILE A 425 -20.74 -28.32 -3.95
C ILE A 425 -20.03 -27.42 -2.95
N VAL A 426 -19.03 -27.94 -2.25
CA VAL A 426 -18.19 -27.17 -1.32
C VAL A 426 -16.81 -26.98 -1.94
N ILE A 427 -16.34 -25.74 -1.93
CA ILE A 427 -15.03 -25.32 -2.39
C ILE A 427 -14.29 -24.73 -1.20
N ALA A 428 -13.09 -25.24 -0.88
CA ALA A 428 -12.29 -24.73 0.24
C ALA A 428 -10.89 -24.33 -0.22
N PHE A 429 -10.39 -23.19 0.28
CA PHE A 429 -9.05 -22.69 0.02
C PHE A 429 -8.21 -22.57 1.29
N ARG A 430 -6.95 -23.01 1.21
CA ARG A 430 -5.97 -22.90 2.29
C ARG A 430 -5.43 -21.49 2.41
N GLY A 431 -5.27 -21.02 3.65
CA GLY A 431 -4.53 -19.79 3.95
C GLY A 431 -3.02 -20.00 4.04
N THR A 432 -2.35 -18.98 4.58
CA THR A 432 -0.89 -18.98 4.81
C THR A 432 -0.52 -19.91 5.97
N GLN A 433 0.66 -20.55 5.91
CA GLN A 433 1.19 -21.38 7.00
C GLN A 433 1.60 -20.52 8.21
N GLU A 434 1.41 -21.02 9.44
CA GLU A 434 1.61 -20.30 10.71
C GLU A 434 2.90 -19.47 10.78
N HIS A 435 4.07 -20.08 10.54
CA HIS A 435 5.36 -19.38 10.61
C HIS A 435 5.54 -18.29 9.54
N SER A 436 4.75 -18.34 8.46
CA SER A 436 4.73 -17.32 7.42
C SER A 436 3.64 -16.27 7.64
N ILE A 437 2.69 -16.48 8.56
CA ILE A 437 1.62 -15.52 8.84
C ILE A 437 2.21 -14.21 9.34
N GLN A 438 3.24 -14.22 10.19
CA GLN A 438 3.89 -12.99 10.65
C GLN A 438 4.49 -12.19 9.49
N ASN A 439 5.18 -12.87 8.57
CA ASN A 439 5.75 -12.24 7.38
C ASN A 439 4.66 -11.72 6.45
N TRP A 440 3.62 -12.51 6.20
CA TRP A 440 2.51 -12.13 5.33
C TRP A 440 1.69 -10.98 5.92
N VAL A 441 1.40 -11.02 7.22
CA VAL A 441 0.77 -9.92 7.97
C VAL A 441 1.61 -8.67 7.80
N SER A 442 2.92 -8.76 8.06
CA SER A 442 3.83 -7.66 7.83
C SER A 442 3.75 -7.17 6.38
N ASP A 443 3.77 -8.04 5.38
CA ASP A 443 3.73 -7.65 3.97
C ASP A 443 2.42 -6.95 3.59
N LEU A 444 1.28 -7.40 4.12
CA LEU A 444 -0.01 -6.74 3.93
C LEU A 444 -0.17 -5.41 4.63
N PHE A 445 0.58 -5.19 5.72
CA PHE A 445 0.67 -3.87 6.34
C PHE A 445 1.31 -2.87 5.37
N TRP A 446 2.31 -3.29 4.58
CA TRP A 446 3.14 -2.42 3.74
C TRP A 446 2.70 -2.32 2.27
N LYS A 447 2.10 -3.38 1.69
CA LYS A 447 1.69 -3.42 0.27
C LYS A 447 0.19 -3.13 0.11
N GLN A 448 -0.16 -2.09 -0.65
CA GLN A 448 -1.56 -1.68 -0.83
C GLN A 448 -1.89 -1.14 -2.24
N LEU A 449 -3.05 -1.59 -2.76
CA LEU A 449 -3.78 -1.32 -4.01
C LEU A 449 -2.96 -1.23 -5.30
N ASP A 450 -2.94 -2.34 -6.05
CA ASP A 450 -2.07 -2.49 -7.21
C ASP A 450 -2.79 -2.85 -8.52
N LEU A 451 -4.10 -3.13 -8.51
CA LEU A 451 -4.79 -3.61 -9.72
C LEU A 451 -6.26 -3.15 -9.83
N ASN A 452 -6.63 -2.62 -11.00
CA ASN A 452 -8.01 -2.35 -11.37
C ASN A 452 -8.74 -3.66 -11.67
N TYR A 453 -9.89 -3.89 -11.04
CA TYR A 453 -10.70 -5.07 -11.32
C TYR A 453 -11.31 -4.97 -12.73
N PRO A 454 -11.21 -6.01 -13.57
CA PRO A 454 -11.74 -5.97 -14.94
C PRO A 454 -13.23 -5.62 -14.98
N ASP A 455 -13.62 -4.78 -15.94
CA ASP A 455 -15.01 -4.41 -16.24
C ASP A 455 -15.82 -3.82 -15.07
N MET A 456 -15.15 -3.37 -13.99
CA MET A 456 -15.75 -2.67 -12.86
C MET A 456 -15.09 -1.30 -12.66
N PRO A 457 -15.69 -0.21 -13.18
CA PRO A 457 -15.14 1.14 -13.04
C PRO A 457 -14.83 1.49 -11.58
N ASP A 458 -13.66 2.09 -11.37
CA ASP A 458 -13.12 2.53 -10.07
C ASP A 458 -12.88 1.42 -9.04
N ALA A 459 -13.17 0.16 -9.35
CA ALA A 459 -12.92 -0.97 -8.46
C ALA A 459 -11.43 -1.35 -8.50
N MET A 460 -10.79 -1.31 -7.33
CA MET A 460 -9.39 -1.71 -7.17
C MET A 460 -9.29 -2.83 -6.14
N VAL A 461 -8.35 -3.75 -6.36
CA VAL A 461 -8.15 -4.94 -5.53
C VAL A 461 -6.68 -5.15 -5.16
N HIS A 462 -6.45 -5.93 -4.12
CA HIS A 462 -5.12 -6.35 -3.71
C HIS A 462 -4.53 -7.31 -4.74
N HIS A 463 -3.48 -6.89 -5.45
CA HIS A 463 -2.86 -7.67 -6.54
C HIS A 463 -2.45 -9.07 -6.07
N GLY A 464 -1.87 -9.21 -4.87
CA GLY A 464 -1.47 -10.52 -4.36
C GLY A 464 -2.62 -11.52 -4.23
N PHE A 465 -3.80 -11.06 -3.77
CA PHE A 465 -4.96 -11.94 -3.60
C PHE A 465 -5.64 -12.21 -4.92
N TYR A 466 -5.76 -11.18 -5.76
CA TYR A 466 -6.29 -11.31 -7.10
C TYR A 466 -5.48 -12.33 -7.92
N SER A 467 -4.16 -12.18 -7.94
CA SER A 467 -3.25 -13.06 -8.68
C SER A 467 -3.23 -14.48 -8.11
N ALA A 468 -3.30 -14.66 -6.78
CA ALA A 468 -3.34 -15.99 -6.16
C ALA A 468 -4.53 -16.83 -6.66
N TYR A 469 -5.69 -16.21 -6.92
CA TYR A 469 -6.84 -16.89 -7.51
C TYR A 469 -6.80 -16.89 -9.04
N HIS A 470 -6.75 -15.71 -9.68
CA HIS A 470 -6.98 -15.56 -11.13
C HIS A 470 -5.81 -15.97 -12.01
N ASN A 471 -4.58 -15.87 -11.51
CA ASN A 471 -3.36 -16.02 -12.31
C ASN A 471 -2.61 -17.33 -12.00
N THR A 472 -3.20 -18.22 -11.21
CA THR A 472 -2.63 -19.54 -10.87
C THR A 472 -3.46 -20.68 -11.45
N THR A 473 -2.99 -21.90 -11.27
CA THR A 473 -3.69 -23.11 -11.73
C THR A 473 -4.97 -23.40 -10.96
N VAL A 474 -5.16 -22.73 -9.82
CA VAL A 474 -6.31 -22.92 -8.92
C VAL A 474 -7.62 -22.58 -9.61
N ARG A 475 -7.76 -21.39 -10.22
CA ARG A 475 -9.00 -20.96 -10.88
C ARG A 475 -9.48 -21.94 -11.95
N PRO A 476 -8.72 -22.25 -13.02
CA PRO A 476 -9.23 -23.11 -14.08
C PRO A 476 -9.59 -24.52 -13.59
N ALA A 477 -8.83 -25.08 -12.64
CA ALA A 477 -9.12 -26.40 -12.08
C ALA A 477 -10.38 -26.41 -11.19
N VAL A 478 -10.58 -25.38 -10.36
CA VAL A 478 -11.83 -25.24 -9.58
C VAL A 478 -13.04 -25.10 -10.49
N LEU A 479 -12.95 -24.25 -11.52
CA LEU A 479 -14.06 -24.04 -12.47
C LEU A 479 -14.41 -25.32 -13.23
N ASP A 480 -13.40 -26.09 -13.66
CA ASP A 480 -13.62 -27.39 -14.31
C ASP A 480 -14.25 -28.41 -13.35
N ALA A 481 -13.76 -28.50 -12.10
CA ALA A 481 -14.33 -29.38 -11.08
C ALA A 481 -15.79 -29.07 -10.78
N VAL A 482 -16.15 -27.78 -10.65
CA VAL A 482 -17.53 -27.33 -10.44
C VAL A 482 -18.40 -27.70 -11.63
N LYS A 483 -17.94 -27.49 -12.87
CA LYS A 483 -18.67 -27.89 -14.09
C LYS A 483 -18.95 -29.39 -14.11
N ARG A 484 -17.94 -30.22 -13.79
CA ARG A 484 -18.11 -31.68 -13.71
C ARG A 484 -19.09 -32.08 -12.61
N ALA A 485 -19.02 -31.42 -11.44
CA ALA A 485 -19.93 -31.66 -10.32
C ALA A 485 -21.39 -31.34 -10.67
N LYS A 486 -21.66 -30.15 -11.24
CA LYS A 486 -23.01 -29.75 -11.66
C LYS A 486 -23.60 -30.67 -12.71
N LYS A 487 -22.77 -31.08 -13.70
CA LYS A 487 -23.20 -32.04 -14.74
C LYS A 487 -23.70 -33.36 -14.15
N PHE A 488 -23.10 -33.83 -13.06
CA PHE A 488 -23.45 -35.11 -12.44
C PHE A 488 -24.55 -35.00 -11.38
N TYR A 489 -24.45 -34.02 -10.50
CA TYR A 489 -25.34 -33.87 -9.33
C TYR A 489 -26.54 -32.94 -9.60
N GLY A 490 -26.57 -32.28 -10.75
CA GLY A 490 -27.65 -31.43 -11.20
C GLY A 490 -27.25 -29.95 -11.29
N GLU A 491 -27.73 -29.27 -12.32
CA GLU A 491 -27.40 -27.87 -12.60
C GLU A 491 -27.85 -26.89 -11.51
N ASN A 492 -28.82 -27.27 -10.67
CA ASN A 492 -29.36 -26.42 -9.60
C ASN A 492 -28.70 -26.66 -8.24
N ILE A 493 -27.70 -27.55 -8.14
CA ILE A 493 -26.98 -27.79 -6.89
C ILE A 493 -26.34 -26.49 -6.39
N LYS A 494 -26.46 -26.24 -5.07
CA LYS A 494 -25.91 -25.05 -4.41
C LYS A 494 -24.39 -25.10 -4.45
N ILE A 495 -23.74 -23.93 -4.56
CA ILE A 495 -22.28 -23.82 -4.45
C ILE A 495 -21.98 -23.04 -3.16
N MET A 496 -21.13 -23.63 -2.31
CA MET A 496 -20.63 -23.02 -1.09
C MET A 496 -19.11 -22.87 -1.21
N VAL A 497 -18.61 -21.65 -1.01
CA VAL A 497 -17.18 -21.35 -1.07
C VAL A 497 -16.70 -20.92 0.30
N THR A 498 -15.62 -21.53 0.79
CA THR A 498 -15.05 -21.24 2.09
C THR A 498 -13.53 -21.13 2.06
N GLY A 499 -12.97 -20.45 3.05
CA GLY A 499 -11.54 -20.26 3.16
C GLY A 499 -11.15 -19.48 4.40
N HIS A 500 -9.92 -19.71 4.86
CA HIS A 500 -9.34 -19.06 6.03
C HIS A 500 -8.19 -18.13 5.62
N SER A 501 -8.05 -16.98 6.27
CA SER A 501 -6.91 -16.06 6.06
C SER A 501 -6.80 -15.64 4.57
N MET A 502 -5.62 -15.78 3.95
CA MET A 502 -5.44 -15.63 2.51
C MET A 502 -6.42 -16.50 1.68
N GLY A 503 -6.76 -17.70 2.15
CA GLY A 503 -7.76 -18.57 1.53
C GLY A 503 -9.17 -17.97 1.57
N GLY A 504 -9.50 -17.17 2.58
CA GLY A 504 -10.74 -16.39 2.62
C GLY A 504 -10.79 -15.35 1.50
N ALA A 505 -9.67 -14.66 1.24
CA ALA A 505 -9.57 -13.73 0.11
C ALA A 505 -9.78 -14.43 -1.24
N MET A 506 -9.20 -15.63 -1.41
CA MET A 506 -9.41 -16.46 -2.60
C MET A 506 -10.87 -16.96 -2.71
N ALA A 507 -11.49 -17.32 -1.59
CA ALA A 507 -12.89 -17.74 -1.54
C ALA A 507 -13.84 -16.64 -2.00
N ALA A 508 -13.61 -15.40 -1.57
CA ALA A 508 -14.37 -14.25 -2.05
C ALA A 508 -14.22 -14.04 -3.56
N PHE A 509 -13.00 -14.03 -4.10
CA PHE A 509 -12.79 -13.92 -5.55
C PHE A 509 -13.41 -15.08 -6.32
N CYS A 510 -13.35 -16.30 -5.79
CA CYS A 510 -13.98 -17.46 -6.41
C CYS A 510 -15.50 -17.34 -6.43
N GLY A 511 -16.12 -16.89 -5.34
CA GLY A 511 -17.56 -16.64 -5.30
C GLY A 511 -18.00 -15.60 -6.34
N LEU A 512 -17.23 -14.50 -6.46
CA LEU A 512 -17.48 -13.47 -7.47
C LEU A 512 -17.31 -14.00 -8.90
N ASP A 513 -16.24 -14.76 -9.17
CA ASP A 513 -15.96 -15.34 -10.50
C ASP A 513 -17.05 -16.32 -10.93
N LEU A 514 -17.55 -17.14 -10.01
CA LEU A 514 -18.68 -18.06 -10.25
C LEU A 514 -19.98 -17.34 -10.61
N VAL A 515 -20.23 -16.17 -10.03
CA VAL A 515 -21.43 -15.36 -10.35
C VAL A 515 -21.24 -14.57 -11.63
N VAL A 516 -20.13 -13.83 -11.76
CA VAL A 516 -19.92 -12.85 -12.83
C VAL A 516 -19.52 -13.51 -14.14
N ASN A 517 -18.59 -14.48 -14.10
CA ASN A 517 -18.02 -15.07 -15.31
C ASN A 517 -18.68 -16.40 -15.69
N GLU A 518 -19.15 -17.18 -14.72
CA GLU A 518 -19.84 -18.45 -14.99
C GLU A 518 -21.38 -18.35 -14.92
N GLY A 519 -21.93 -17.25 -14.39
CA GLY A 519 -23.37 -17.01 -14.38
C GLY A 519 -24.17 -17.86 -13.39
N TYR A 520 -23.55 -18.39 -12.33
CA TYR A 520 -24.25 -19.17 -11.31
C TYR A 520 -25.00 -18.29 -10.31
N GLU A 521 -26.26 -18.61 -10.03
CA GLU A 521 -27.13 -17.81 -9.15
C GLU A 521 -27.12 -18.27 -7.67
N ASN A 522 -26.84 -19.55 -7.40
CA ASN A 522 -26.95 -20.15 -6.05
C ASN A 522 -25.56 -20.33 -5.40
N VAL A 523 -24.82 -19.23 -5.29
CA VAL A 523 -23.48 -19.18 -4.68
C VAL A 523 -23.57 -18.57 -3.29
N GLN A 524 -23.03 -19.26 -2.29
CA GLN A 524 -22.84 -18.75 -0.93
C GLN A 524 -21.35 -18.73 -0.61
N VAL A 525 -20.88 -17.64 -0.01
CA VAL A 525 -19.49 -17.51 0.44
C VAL A 525 -19.48 -17.37 1.95
N MET A 526 -18.61 -18.12 2.62
CA MET A 526 -18.39 -17.97 4.06
C MET A 526 -16.90 -18.04 4.35
N THR A 527 -16.32 -16.98 4.92
CA THR A 527 -14.87 -16.90 5.12
C THR A 527 -14.51 -16.70 6.58
N PHE A 528 -13.34 -17.18 6.98
CA PHE A 528 -12.82 -17.06 8.35
C PHE A 528 -11.55 -16.21 8.34
N GLY A 529 -11.49 -15.14 9.16
CA GLY A 529 -10.29 -14.30 9.24
C GLY A 529 -9.89 -13.65 7.93
N GLN A 530 -10.86 -13.30 7.08
CA GLN A 530 -10.59 -12.73 5.76
C GLN A 530 -9.99 -11.31 5.88
N PRO A 531 -8.86 -11.02 5.21
CA PRO A 531 -8.39 -9.64 5.07
C PRO A 531 -9.34 -8.81 4.19
N ARG A 532 -9.16 -7.49 4.18
CA ARG A 532 -9.77 -6.63 3.17
C ARG A 532 -9.08 -6.86 1.83
N ILE A 533 -9.84 -6.93 0.75
CA ILE A 533 -9.28 -7.31 -0.57
C ILE A 533 -9.54 -6.32 -1.70
N GLY A 534 -10.43 -5.34 -1.51
CA GLY A 534 -10.64 -4.25 -2.48
C GLY A 534 -11.05 -2.93 -1.83
N ASN A 535 -11.15 -1.89 -2.64
CA ASN A 535 -11.60 -0.56 -2.21
C ASN A 535 -13.13 -0.49 -2.05
N ALA A 536 -13.65 0.68 -1.67
CA ALA A 536 -15.10 0.91 -1.48
C ALA A 536 -15.94 0.60 -2.73
N ALA A 537 -15.42 0.91 -3.92
CA ALA A 537 -16.10 0.62 -5.19
C ALA A 537 -16.22 -0.89 -5.40
N PHE A 538 -15.12 -1.64 -5.23
CA PHE A 538 -15.14 -3.10 -5.29
C PHE A 538 -16.10 -3.71 -4.25
N ALA A 539 -16.04 -3.24 -2.99
CA ALA A 539 -16.92 -3.69 -1.92
C ALA A 539 -18.42 -3.51 -2.26
N SER A 540 -18.76 -2.40 -2.91
CA SER A 540 -20.12 -2.10 -3.35
C SER A 540 -20.58 -3.04 -4.46
N TYR A 541 -19.75 -3.26 -5.49
CA TYR A 541 -20.06 -4.22 -6.56
C TYR A 541 -20.20 -5.64 -6.02
N TYR A 542 -19.28 -6.07 -5.15
CA TYR A 542 -19.32 -7.39 -4.56
C TYR A 542 -20.62 -7.62 -3.77
N SER A 543 -21.00 -6.65 -2.92
CA SER A 543 -22.21 -6.76 -2.10
C SER A 543 -23.50 -6.85 -2.92
N LEU A 544 -23.51 -6.25 -4.11
CA LEU A 544 -24.61 -6.36 -5.06
C LEU A 544 -24.65 -7.72 -5.77
N LEU A 545 -23.48 -8.25 -6.16
CA LEU A 545 -23.37 -9.44 -7.00
C LEU A 545 -23.39 -10.75 -6.21
N VAL A 546 -22.78 -10.77 -5.01
CA VAL A 546 -22.67 -11.96 -4.16
C VAL A 546 -23.20 -11.66 -2.75
N PRO A 547 -24.48 -11.27 -2.61
CA PRO A 547 -25.03 -10.80 -1.33
C PRO A 547 -25.02 -11.89 -0.24
N ASN A 548 -25.09 -13.17 -0.61
CA ASN A 548 -25.03 -14.30 0.31
C ASN A 548 -23.58 -14.62 0.73
N THR A 549 -22.92 -13.62 1.30
CA THR A 549 -21.54 -13.70 1.77
C THR A 549 -21.47 -13.32 3.25
N PHE A 550 -20.91 -14.20 4.07
CA PHE A 550 -20.70 -13.96 5.51
C PHE A 550 -19.21 -14.05 5.84
N ARG A 551 -18.69 -13.03 6.53
CA ARG A 551 -17.30 -13.03 6.99
C ARG A 551 -17.25 -13.19 8.49
N ILE A 552 -16.66 -14.29 8.95
CA ILE A 552 -16.50 -14.59 10.36
C ILE A 552 -15.17 -14.00 10.81
N THR A 553 -15.22 -13.17 11.85
CA THR A 553 -14.05 -12.57 12.52
C THR A 553 -14.01 -13.04 13.96
N HIS A 554 -12.82 -13.15 14.56
CA HIS A 554 -12.67 -13.69 15.91
C HIS A 554 -11.88 -12.75 16.83
N ASP A 555 -12.48 -12.37 17.96
CA ASP A 555 -11.94 -11.50 19.01
C ASP A 555 -11.05 -10.37 18.48
N ARG A 556 -9.71 -10.46 18.64
CA ARG A 556 -8.73 -9.46 18.19
C ARG A 556 -7.82 -9.99 17.09
N ASP A 557 -8.35 -10.87 16.24
CA ASP A 557 -7.68 -11.34 15.03
C ASP A 557 -7.11 -10.14 14.25
N ILE A 558 -5.80 -10.17 13.99
CA ILE A 558 -5.11 -9.10 13.26
C ILE A 558 -5.48 -9.04 11.78
N VAL A 559 -5.79 -10.16 11.13
CA VAL A 559 -5.89 -10.24 9.66
C VAL A 559 -7.10 -9.51 9.08
N PRO A 560 -8.31 -9.56 9.67
CA PRO A 560 -9.43 -8.71 9.25
C PRO A 560 -9.15 -7.21 9.38
N HIS A 561 -8.14 -6.82 10.15
CA HIS A 561 -7.73 -5.42 10.23
C HIS A 561 -6.78 -5.01 9.11
N LEU A 562 -6.43 -5.92 8.19
CA LEU A 562 -5.46 -5.70 7.12
C LEU A 562 -6.05 -5.85 5.72
N PRO A 563 -5.58 -5.06 4.74
CA PRO A 563 -4.71 -3.90 4.95
C PRO A 563 -5.37 -2.81 5.83
N PRO A 564 -4.59 -1.99 6.56
CA PRO A 564 -5.12 -1.02 7.52
C PRO A 564 -6.20 -0.09 6.96
N TYR A 565 -7.20 0.18 7.81
CA TYR A 565 -8.21 1.20 7.54
C TYR A 565 -7.68 2.59 7.89
N PHE A 566 -7.73 3.53 6.95
CA PHE A 566 -7.15 4.86 7.13
C PHE A 566 -8.20 5.96 7.14
N TYR A 567 -8.39 6.57 8.32
CA TYR A 567 -9.44 7.57 8.58
C TYR A 567 -9.28 8.89 7.82
N LEU A 568 -8.05 9.29 7.48
CA LEU A 568 -7.80 10.56 6.76
C LEU A 568 -8.11 10.45 5.26
N PHE A 569 -8.16 9.23 4.71
CA PHE A 569 -8.36 8.98 3.29
C PHE A 569 -9.32 7.78 3.05
N PRO A 570 -10.56 7.82 3.59
CA PRO A 570 -11.49 6.68 3.58
C PRO A 570 -11.93 6.26 2.17
N GLN A 571 -11.87 7.17 1.19
CA GLN A 571 -12.20 6.90 -0.21
C GLN A 571 -11.15 6.05 -0.95
N LYS A 572 -9.92 5.96 -0.40
CA LYS A 572 -8.81 5.19 -0.99
C LYS A 572 -8.37 4.00 -0.12
N THR A 573 -9.02 3.78 1.02
CA THR A 573 -8.72 2.61 1.87
C THR A 573 -9.38 1.35 1.32
N TYR A 574 -8.87 0.20 1.75
CA TYR A 574 -9.57 -1.06 1.53
C TYR A 574 -10.85 -1.08 2.37
N HIS A 575 -11.90 -1.68 1.83
CA HIS A 575 -13.15 -1.90 2.52
C HIS A 575 -13.50 -3.37 2.48
N HIS A 576 -14.05 -3.82 3.59
CA HIS A 576 -14.74 -5.08 3.69
C HIS A 576 -16.12 -5.05 3.04
N PHE A 577 -16.66 -6.24 2.82
CA PHE A 577 -17.94 -6.51 2.19
C PHE A 577 -18.34 -7.97 2.45
N PRO A 578 -19.63 -8.32 2.41
CA PRO A 578 -20.76 -7.75 3.13
C PRO A 578 -20.73 -8.28 4.59
N THR A 579 -21.86 -8.71 5.16
CA THR A 579 -22.13 -9.01 6.58
C THR A 579 -20.98 -9.69 7.33
N GLU A 580 -20.50 -9.01 8.37
CA GLU A 580 -19.58 -9.58 9.35
C GLU A 580 -20.34 -10.34 10.44
N VAL A 581 -19.78 -11.45 10.90
CA VAL A 581 -20.20 -12.14 12.12
C VAL A 581 -19.00 -12.20 13.06
N TRP A 582 -19.04 -11.37 14.10
CA TRP A 582 -17.95 -11.27 15.05
C TRP A 582 -18.14 -12.24 16.21
N VAL A 583 -17.23 -13.21 16.30
CA VAL A 583 -17.18 -14.24 17.34
C VAL A 583 -16.26 -13.75 18.45
N ARG A 584 -16.71 -13.87 19.70
CA ARG A 584 -15.91 -13.50 20.87
C ARG A 584 -15.91 -14.60 21.90
N ASP A 585 -14.73 -14.95 22.37
CA ASP A 585 -14.55 -15.88 23.47
C ASP A 585 -14.87 -15.20 24.81
N LEU A 586 -15.95 -15.62 25.47
CA LEU A 586 -16.24 -15.24 26.84
C LEU A 586 -15.65 -16.28 27.79
N SER A 587 -14.66 -15.83 28.57
CA SER A 587 -14.09 -16.61 29.66
C SER A 587 -14.87 -16.38 30.95
N VAL A 588 -15.74 -17.32 31.33
CA VAL A 588 -16.39 -17.30 32.65
C VAL A 588 -15.55 -18.15 33.61
N LEU A 589 -15.12 -17.55 34.72
CA LEU A 589 -14.35 -18.21 35.80
C LEU A 589 -13.02 -18.88 35.34
N LYS A 590 -12.38 -18.41 34.25
CA LYS A 590 -11.12 -18.95 33.67
C LYS A 590 -11.15 -20.44 33.27
N ILE A 591 -12.30 -21.11 33.32
CA ILE A 591 -12.43 -22.55 33.12
C ILE A 591 -13.42 -22.89 31.99
N VAL A 592 -14.39 -22.00 31.70
CA VAL A 592 -15.40 -22.24 30.66
C VAL A 592 -15.35 -21.13 29.62
N ARG A 593 -15.05 -21.49 28.36
CA ARG A 593 -15.12 -20.60 27.20
C ARG A 593 -16.41 -20.89 26.43
N PHE A 594 -17.24 -19.87 26.25
CA PHE A 594 -18.36 -19.92 25.30
C PHE A 594 -18.19 -18.79 24.29
N GLY A 595 -18.32 -19.11 23.00
CA GLY A 595 -18.31 -18.12 21.93
C GLY A 595 -19.64 -17.37 21.86
N ILE A 596 -19.61 -16.04 21.93
CA ILE A 596 -20.76 -15.19 21.58
C ILE A 596 -20.58 -14.65 20.17
N GLU A 597 -21.61 -14.82 19.36
CA GLU A 597 -21.66 -14.31 17.99
C GLU A 597 -22.45 -13.00 17.95
N LYS A 598 -21.91 -12.02 17.24
CA LYS A 598 -22.60 -10.79 16.89
C LYS A 598 -22.67 -10.68 15.37
N VAL A 599 -23.88 -10.76 14.82
CA VAL A 599 -24.12 -10.42 13.41
C VAL A 599 -24.10 -8.89 13.29
N CYS A 600 -23.19 -8.39 12.48
CA CYS A 600 -22.95 -6.96 12.25
C CYS A 600 -23.87 -6.43 11.16
N ASP A 601 -23.85 -5.12 10.95
CA ASP A 601 -24.56 -4.53 9.82
C ASP A 601 -23.98 -4.97 8.46
N ASN A 602 -24.70 -4.63 7.38
CA ASN A 602 -24.33 -4.99 6.02
C ASN A 602 -23.38 -3.97 5.36
N THR A 603 -22.80 -3.03 6.12
CA THR A 603 -21.86 -2.04 5.57
C THR A 603 -20.49 -2.64 5.27
N GLY A 604 -20.19 -3.80 5.86
CA GLY A 604 -18.88 -4.44 5.81
C GLY A 604 -17.87 -3.90 6.85
N GLU A 605 -18.06 -2.68 7.35
CA GLU A 605 -17.13 -1.99 8.25
C GLU A 605 -17.85 -1.45 9.52
N ASP A 606 -18.76 -2.25 10.10
CA ASP A 606 -19.53 -1.90 11.30
C ASP A 606 -18.60 -1.47 12.46
N PRO A 607 -18.65 -0.21 12.92
CA PRO A 607 -17.76 0.30 13.96
C PRO A 607 -17.97 -0.37 15.33
N THR A 608 -19.06 -1.11 15.51
CA THR A 608 -19.43 -1.80 16.75
C THR A 608 -19.01 -3.28 16.77
N CYS A 609 -18.40 -3.80 15.69
CA CYS A 609 -17.94 -5.19 15.56
C CYS A 609 -16.41 -5.32 15.68
N CYS A 610 -15.71 -6.12 14.87
CA CYS A 610 -14.25 -6.26 14.99
C CYS A 610 -13.54 -4.90 14.90
N ARG A 611 -14.09 -3.94 14.15
CA ARG A 611 -13.59 -2.56 14.08
C ARG A 611 -13.59 -1.80 15.41
N SER A 612 -14.32 -2.27 16.41
CA SER A 612 -14.33 -1.69 17.76
C SER A 612 -13.08 -2.06 18.59
N VAL A 613 -12.29 -3.04 18.14
CA VAL A 613 -11.04 -3.46 18.79
C VAL A 613 -9.83 -3.22 17.87
N MET A 614 -8.64 -3.21 18.45
CA MET A 614 -7.39 -3.20 17.68
C MET A 614 -6.99 -4.65 17.39
N GLY A 615 -6.83 -5.01 16.12
CA GLY A 615 -6.31 -6.31 15.71
C GLY A 615 -4.88 -6.50 16.22
N SER A 616 -4.69 -7.42 17.16
CA SER A 616 -3.43 -7.58 17.90
C SER A 616 -3.05 -9.04 18.20
N SER A 617 -3.87 -10.00 17.78
CA SER A 617 -3.68 -11.42 18.09
C SER A 617 -3.58 -12.25 16.82
N ILE A 618 -2.44 -12.92 16.65
CA ILE A 618 -2.29 -14.00 15.65
C ILE A 618 -2.92 -15.29 16.20
N SER A 619 -2.96 -15.48 17.53
CA SER A 619 -3.60 -16.65 18.12
C SER A 619 -5.10 -16.69 17.80
N ASP A 620 -5.78 -15.53 17.88
CA ASP A 620 -7.21 -15.43 17.60
C ASP A 620 -7.49 -15.68 16.11
N HIS A 621 -6.50 -15.40 15.25
CA HIS A 621 -6.55 -15.71 13.82
C HIS A 621 -6.52 -17.21 13.54
N LEU A 622 -5.88 -18.03 14.38
CA LEU A 622 -5.66 -19.44 14.08
C LEU A 622 -6.80 -20.37 14.55
N THR A 623 -7.75 -19.84 15.32
CA THR A 623 -8.84 -20.64 15.91
C THR A 623 -10.17 -19.96 15.69
N TYR A 624 -11.12 -20.70 15.14
CA TYR A 624 -12.50 -20.23 14.90
C TYR A 624 -13.48 -21.29 15.39
N PHE A 625 -14.41 -20.91 16.28
CA PHE A 625 -15.36 -21.84 16.91
C PHE A 625 -14.70 -23.03 17.64
N GLY A 626 -13.46 -22.86 18.11
CA GLY A 626 -12.67 -23.93 18.73
C GLY A 626 -12.00 -24.88 17.73
N VAL A 627 -12.16 -24.66 16.43
CA VAL A 627 -11.49 -25.41 15.36
C VAL A 627 -10.19 -24.70 14.97
N GLU A 628 -9.09 -25.45 14.92
CA GLU A 628 -7.78 -24.92 14.51
C GLU A 628 -7.63 -24.89 12.98
N LEU A 629 -7.22 -23.75 12.44
CA LEU A 629 -7.10 -23.50 11.00
C LEU A 629 -5.62 -23.36 10.58
N MET A 630 -4.81 -24.34 10.96
CA MET A 630 -3.37 -24.42 10.69
C MET A 630 -2.93 -25.85 10.31
N CYS A 631 -1.74 -25.99 9.72
CA CYS A 631 -1.13 -27.28 9.37
C CYS A 631 -0.53 -27.99 10.59
N GLU A 632 -0.61 -29.32 10.63
CA GLU A 632 -0.07 -30.15 11.74
C GLU A 632 1.44 -30.42 11.63
N THR A 633 2.01 -30.33 10.43
CA THR A 633 3.43 -30.66 10.19
C THR A 633 4.24 -29.49 9.64
N TRP A 634 5.49 -29.43 10.10
CA TRP A 634 6.40 -28.28 10.04
C TRP A 634 7.12 -28.10 8.69
N ARG A 635 6.89 -28.99 7.71
CA ARG A 635 7.65 -28.97 6.47
C ARG A 635 6.92 -28.14 5.41
N GLN A 636 7.57 -27.06 4.96
CA GLN A 636 7.15 -26.22 3.82
C GLN A 636 6.51 -27.07 2.72
N CYS A 637 5.20 -26.91 2.51
CA CYS A 637 4.47 -27.54 1.40
C CYS A 637 4.83 -29.03 1.18
N SER A 638 5.10 -29.78 2.26
CA SER A 638 5.46 -31.20 2.19
C SER A 638 4.19 -32.03 2.06
N ILE A 639 3.93 -32.44 0.84
CA ILE A 639 2.75 -33.21 0.46
C ILE A 639 3.08 -34.69 0.61
N VAL A 640 2.25 -35.43 1.34
CA VAL A 640 2.32 -36.90 1.40
C VAL A 640 1.22 -37.46 0.49
N MET A 641 1.59 -38.39 -0.38
CA MET A 641 0.67 -39.06 -1.30
C MET A 641 1.04 -40.55 -1.34
N GLY A 642 0.09 -41.41 -0.97
CA GLY A 642 0.23 -42.86 -1.04
C GLY A 642 0.02 -43.38 -2.47
N HIS A 643 0.57 -44.58 -2.74
CA HIS A 643 0.45 -45.23 -4.05
C HIS A 643 -1.01 -45.50 -4.49
N GLU A 644 -1.94 -45.60 -3.55
CA GLU A 644 -3.34 -45.92 -3.82
C GLU A 644 -4.07 -44.82 -4.61
N VAL A 645 -3.67 -43.56 -4.41
CA VAL A 645 -4.28 -42.39 -5.09
C VAL A 645 -3.46 -41.89 -6.27
N GLU A 646 -2.30 -42.51 -6.55
CA GLU A 646 -1.39 -42.13 -7.63
C GLU A 646 -2.08 -42.22 -9.01
N SER A 647 -2.99 -43.19 -9.20
CA SER A 647 -3.78 -43.34 -10.43
C SER A 647 -4.79 -42.20 -10.67
N TYR A 648 -5.17 -41.46 -9.63
CA TYR A 648 -6.05 -40.28 -9.71
C TYR A 648 -5.25 -38.97 -9.81
N SER A 649 -3.92 -39.06 -9.69
CA SER A 649 -3.02 -37.92 -9.68
C SER A 649 -2.56 -37.58 -11.09
N ARG A 650 -2.65 -36.30 -11.44
CA ARG A 650 -1.99 -35.73 -12.63
C ARG A 650 -1.11 -34.57 -12.21
N LYS A 651 -0.01 -34.37 -12.95
CA LYS A 651 0.87 -33.22 -12.79
C LYS A 651 0.89 -32.40 -14.06
N ASP A 652 0.88 -31.07 -13.93
CA ASP A 652 1.12 -30.19 -15.07
C ASP A 652 2.62 -29.99 -15.35
N SER A 653 2.94 -29.21 -16.38
CA SER A 653 4.32 -28.90 -16.76
C SER A 653 5.10 -28.10 -15.71
N LYS A 654 4.42 -27.48 -14.74
CA LYS A 654 5.02 -26.74 -13.64
C LYS A 654 5.18 -27.58 -12.37
N GLY A 655 4.74 -28.85 -12.41
CA GLY A 655 4.78 -29.77 -11.28
C GLY A 655 3.59 -29.65 -10.32
N ASN A 656 2.60 -28.80 -10.61
CA ASN A 656 1.39 -28.69 -9.80
C ASN A 656 0.62 -30.00 -9.82
N ILE A 657 0.02 -30.35 -8.68
CA ILE A 657 -0.62 -31.65 -8.46
C ILE A 657 -2.13 -31.48 -8.49
N PHE A 658 -2.81 -32.36 -9.24
CA PHE A 658 -4.26 -32.47 -9.24
C PHE A 658 -4.65 -33.91 -8.95
N LEU A 659 -5.45 -34.14 -7.90
CA LEU A 659 -6.08 -35.43 -7.63
C LEU A 659 -7.54 -35.33 -8.04
N SER A 660 -7.99 -36.11 -9.01
CA SER A 660 -9.32 -35.96 -9.60
C SER A 660 -10.09 -37.27 -9.69
N ARG A 661 -11.38 -37.23 -9.33
CA ARG A 661 -12.32 -38.31 -9.67
C ARG A 661 -12.91 -38.05 -11.05
N THR A 662 -12.65 -38.96 -12.00
CA THR A 662 -13.16 -38.89 -13.38
C THR A 662 -14.64 -39.26 -13.49
N ASP A 663 -15.14 -40.10 -12.57
CA ASP A 663 -16.55 -40.44 -12.43
C ASP A 663 -16.90 -40.47 -10.93
N PRO A 664 -17.87 -39.67 -10.45
CA PRO A 664 -18.31 -39.70 -9.06
C PRO A 664 -19.20 -40.94 -8.81
N SER A 665 -18.61 -42.14 -8.89
CA SER A 665 -19.31 -43.38 -8.57
C SER A 665 -19.64 -43.45 -7.06
N PRO A 666 -20.74 -44.13 -6.67
CA PRO A 666 -21.03 -44.44 -5.28
C PRO A 666 -20.22 -45.68 -4.85
N GLU A 667 -19.71 -45.62 -3.62
CA GLU A 667 -19.14 -46.73 -2.83
C GLU A 667 -17.73 -47.21 -3.20
N VAL A 668 -16.76 -46.80 -2.37
CA VAL A 668 -15.60 -47.64 -2.07
C VAL A 668 -16.15 -48.84 -1.28
N THR A 669 -16.50 -49.90 -2.00
CA THR A 669 -16.82 -51.22 -1.44
C THR A 669 -15.75 -51.60 -0.42
N GLU A 670 -16.19 -52.01 0.77
CA GLU A 670 -15.34 -52.58 1.84
C GLU A 670 -14.23 -53.45 1.25
N MET A 671 -12.97 -53.09 1.52
CA MET A 671 -11.85 -54.02 1.29
C MET A 671 -12.15 -55.28 2.09
N LYS A 672 -12.43 -56.36 1.37
CA LYS A 672 -12.49 -57.73 1.91
C LYS A 672 -11.27 -57.94 2.81
N THR A 673 -11.54 -58.22 4.06
CA THR A 673 -10.64 -58.88 5.00
C THR A 673 -9.95 -60.04 4.30
N ILE A 674 -8.66 -59.87 3.96
CA ILE A 674 -7.81 -61.00 3.60
C ILE A 674 -7.58 -61.77 4.89
N SER A 675 -8.27 -62.91 4.97
CA SER A 675 -8.08 -63.94 5.97
C SER A 675 -6.60 -64.31 6.08
N THR A 676 -6.00 -64.02 7.23
CA THR A 676 -4.73 -64.58 7.66
C THR A 676 -4.89 -66.09 7.89
N THR A 677 -4.51 -66.89 6.90
CA THR A 677 -4.11 -68.29 7.10
C THR A 677 -2.95 -68.59 6.15
N GLY A 678 -1.76 -68.82 6.70
CA GLY A 678 -0.59 -69.21 5.90
C GLY A 678 0.73 -69.10 6.64
N VAL A 679 0.90 -69.92 7.68
CA VAL A 679 2.19 -70.25 8.29
C VAL A 679 3.09 -70.93 7.24
N SER A 680 4.32 -70.44 7.03
CA SER A 680 5.54 -71.27 6.92
C SER A 680 6.80 -70.41 6.71
N SER A 681 7.70 -70.44 7.71
CA SER A 681 9.17 -70.65 7.62
C SER A 681 9.81 -70.51 6.21
N ILE A 682 10.84 -69.71 5.98
CA ILE A 682 12.20 -69.65 6.59
C ILE A 682 12.78 -68.25 6.36
#